data_AF-A0A9Q5N3P4-F1
#
_entry.id   AF-A0A9Q5N3P4-F1
#
_cell.length_a   1.000
_cell.length_b   1.000
_cell.length_c   1.000
_cell.angle_alpha   90.00
_cell.angle_beta   90.00
_cell.angle_gamma   90.00
#
_symmetry.space_group_name_H-M   'P 1'
#
loop_
_entity.id
_entity.type
_entity.pdbx_description
1 polymer ?
#
loop_
_entity_poly.entity_id
_entity_poly.type
_entity_poly.pdbx_seq_one_letter_code
_entity_poly.pdbx_strand_id
1 'polypeptide(L)'
;MDSPALFEMLEHLNRSPHIAYARFIEEIKTNPRNVIARAKQGDLFACTAVRDAIQNMIFPADALPEAMEMFTSAIEESCPPEKVGVIKFQLAEISFFAMSSAFVLVFCQEKTPPIAAVLKAWPSILDWAKARFIRNIRARERLSSNIREDWVQLAMFLDGICQLRQCEELQEVAADPRVLDLAMHLYLSRDDDSVHFKCICMSYFFMYIDKSILRSTDGSVGVKKPWRRALDELLAAAGGKPETILKPILDVESEADKHPVLDTLHVCNELLGRFIGIRSHPLAVCLERIGSTAVSRGLRILTELSLDKQKSDKFGDVFGLCVCIFAILSSPEDRKAWLLEALQSRIFPTIAISCSQLAKAPEVRLSVMKSLLSQNLPAHLADPAILFVCENALSTLSVEHQEQIMGSVFAPAWKSFVNRFFDLFVFYCYFEIAGYHRGCFKCGNIASDDRKVTLRRCVACRNVEYCSKECQMSDWKDHKRDCKSLKDKKSGPLPRWAIPLFKRRLAAFDVRRHLPGIRDRMAQKYPCFPLQCALISLHYGFFPPRLLVALASEMPIPDEKLMEESANSLFHNLCFDDVRLHDGSSCVCCIVDERDPEGPLHHQKFYWSPPYFASNYGSICPYVYMRSSSVMPYADESGREMSTVWSVVDEIAYRGGLSPQMIYEGKVGEIRRKVLEVIVREKARMRVGP
;
A
#
# COMPACT_ATOMS: atom_id res chain seq x y z
N MET A 1 -55.83 -22.54 -55.49
CA MET A 1 -54.66 -22.73 -54.60
C MET A 1 -55.12 -23.63 -53.46
N ASP A 2 -55.55 -24.85 -53.79
CA ASP A 2 -56.24 -25.75 -52.84
C ASP A 2 -55.73 -27.17 -53.06
N SER A 3 -54.43 -27.36 -52.82
CA SER A 3 -53.86 -28.70 -52.75
C SER A 3 -53.74 -29.07 -51.27
N PRO A 4 -54.46 -30.10 -50.78
CA PRO A 4 -54.32 -30.62 -49.43
C PRO A 4 -52.86 -30.95 -49.08
N ALA A 5 -52.08 -31.37 -50.07
CA ALA A 5 -50.65 -31.65 -49.91
C ALA A 5 -49.83 -30.38 -49.61
N LEU A 6 -50.19 -29.21 -50.14
CA LEU A 6 -49.50 -27.95 -49.84
C LEU A 6 -49.84 -27.47 -48.42
N PHE A 7 -51.07 -27.73 -47.96
CA PHE A 7 -51.52 -27.43 -46.60
C PHE A 7 -50.85 -28.36 -45.58
N GLU A 8 -50.75 -29.66 -45.87
CA GLU A 8 -49.97 -30.62 -45.08
C GLU A 8 -48.47 -30.26 -45.07
N MET A 9 -47.89 -29.85 -46.20
CA MET A 9 -46.48 -29.45 -46.26
C MET A 9 -46.22 -28.16 -45.46
N LEU A 10 -47.14 -27.19 -45.51
CA LEU A 10 -47.08 -25.97 -44.69
C LEU A 10 -47.34 -26.27 -43.20
N GLU A 11 -48.22 -27.22 -42.86
CA GLU A 11 -48.36 -27.74 -41.50
C GLU A 11 -47.09 -28.45 -41.01
N HIS A 12 -46.44 -29.23 -41.89
CA HIS A 12 -45.24 -29.96 -41.56
C HIS A 12 -44.02 -29.04 -41.42
N LEU A 13 -43.90 -28.02 -42.28
CA LEU A 13 -42.96 -26.90 -42.13
C LEU A 13 -43.29 -26.04 -40.90
N ASN A 14 -44.56 -25.79 -40.58
CA ASN A 14 -44.99 -25.13 -39.34
C ASN A 14 -44.58 -25.89 -38.08
N ARG A 15 -44.48 -27.22 -38.18
CA ARG A 15 -44.06 -28.13 -37.10
C ARG A 15 -42.54 -28.33 -37.08
N SER A 16 -41.78 -27.70 -37.99
CA SER A 16 -40.32 -27.77 -37.97
C SER A 16 -39.78 -27.08 -36.71
N PRO A 17 -38.93 -27.76 -35.91
CA PRO A 17 -38.35 -27.21 -34.67
C PRO A 17 -37.67 -25.84 -34.85
N HIS A 18 -36.99 -25.65 -35.99
CA HIS A 18 -36.30 -24.39 -36.30
C HIS A 18 -37.26 -23.24 -36.60
N ILE A 19 -38.38 -23.52 -37.27
CA ILE A 19 -39.41 -22.53 -37.60
C ILE A 19 -40.20 -22.16 -36.35
N ALA A 20 -40.50 -23.13 -35.49
CA ALA A 20 -41.14 -22.90 -34.18
C ALA A 20 -40.26 -22.02 -33.27
N TYR A 21 -38.96 -22.31 -33.18
CA TYR A 21 -38.01 -21.49 -32.41
C TYR A 21 -37.91 -20.06 -32.94
N ALA A 22 -37.74 -19.87 -34.25
CA ALA A 22 -37.65 -18.54 -34.86
C ALA A 22 -38.89 -17.68 -34.61
N ARG A 23 -40.08 -18.30 -34.59
CA ARG A 23 -41.33 -17.62 -34.24
C ARG A 23 -41.36 -17.11 -32.82
N PHE A 24 -40.90 -17.91 -31.85
CA PHE A 24 -40.83 -17.45 -30.46
C PHE A 24 -39.88 -16.28 -30.28
N ILE A 25 -38.74 -16.26 -30.98
CA ILE A 25 -37.81 -15.12 -30.92
C ILE A 25 -38.46 -13.84 -31.47
N GLU A 26 -39.23 -13.91 -32.57
CA GLU A 26 -39.98 -12.75 -33.06
C GLU A 26 -41.16 -12.38 -32.16
N GLU A 27 -41.84 -13.37 -31.59
CA GLU A 27 -42.96 -13.15 -30.67
C GLU A 27 -42.49 -12.52 -29.35
N ILE A 28 -41.29 -12.82 -28.86
CA ILE A 28 -40.70 -12.16 -27.68
C ILE A 28 -40.63 -10.64 -27.87
N LYS A 29 -40.41 -10.14 -29.10
CA LYS A 29 -40.34 -8.70 -29.38
C LYS A 29 -41.70 -8.00 -29.31
N THR A 30 -42.80 -8.74 -29.48
CA THR A 30 -44.15 -8.18 -29.62
C THR A 30 -45.09 -8.57 -28.48
N ASN A 31 -44.94 -9.78 -27.93
CA ASN A 31 -45.74 -10.33 -26.84
C ASN A 31 -44.92 -11.33 -25.98
N PRO A 32 -43.93 -10.84 -25.21
CA PRO A 32 -43.05 -11.71 -24.40
C PRO A 32 -43.81 -12.52 -23.34
N ARG A 33 -44.91 -11.98 -22.79
CA ARG A 33 -45.71 -12.65 -21.75
C ARG A 33 -46.39 -13.92 -22.25
N ASN A 34 -46.81 -13.97 -23.52
CA ASN A 34 -47.38 -15.18 -24.10
C ASN A 34 -46.34 -16.31 -24.22
N VAL A 35 -45.12 -15.96 -24.65
CA VAL A 35 -44.01 -16.91 -24.75
C VAL A 35 -43.63 -17.44 -23.36
N ILE A 36 -43.57 -16.56 -22.34
CA ILE A 36 -43.37 -16.96 -20.95
C ILE A 36 -44.49 -17.91 -20.48
N ALA A 37 -45.76 -17.61 -20.77
CA ALA A 37 -46.88 -18.45 -20.35
C ALA A 37 -46.80 -19.87 -20.98
N ARG A 38 -46.41 -19.97 -22.25
CA ARG A 38 -46.20 -21.26 -22.91
C ARG A 38 -45.02 -22.02 -22.32
N ALA A 39 -43.93 -21.34 -22.02
CA ALA A 39 -42.77 -21.94 -21.35
C ALA A 39 -43.14 -22.46 -19.94
N LYS A 40 -43.97 -21.73 -19.16
CA LYS A 40 -44.53 -22.20 -17.88
C LYS A 40 -45.38 -23.47 -18.02
N GLN A 41 -45.99 -23.70 -19.18
CA GLN A 41 -46.77 -24.92 -19.49
C GLN A 41 -45.89 -26.10 -19.95
N GLY A 42 -44.57 -25.93 -19.99
CA GLY A 42 -43.61 -26.98 -20.36
C GLY A 42 -43.17 -26.98 -21.82
N ASP A 43 -43.48 -25.93 -22.60
CA ASP A 43 -42.98 -25.78 -23.97
C ASP A 43 -41.46 -25.47 -23.97
N LEU A 44 -40.65 -26.48 -24.24
CA LEU A 44 -39.19 -26.38 -24.21
C LEU A 44 -38.63 -25.40 -25.26
N PHE A 45 -39.28 -25.25 -26.41
CA PHE A 45 -38.85 -24.31 -27.44
C PHE A 45 -39.12 -22.87 -27.01
N ALA A 46 -40.28 -22.62 -26.38
CA ALA A 46 -40.58 -21.32 -25.79
C ALA A 46 -39.57 -20.99 -24.68
N CYS A 47 -39.27 -21.94 -23.78
CA CYS A 47 -38.29 -21.73 -22.70
C CYS A 47 -36.88 -21.44 -23.24
N THR A 48 -36.46 -22.19 -24.27
CA THR A 48 -35.18 -22.00 -24.97
C THR A 48 -35.11 -20.62 -25.62
N ALA A 49 -36.19 -20.18 -26.28
CA ALA A 49 -36.24 -18.86 -26.90
C ALA A 49 -36.16 -17.72 -25.86
N VAL A 50 -36.81 -17.86 -24.70
CA VAL A 50 -36.69 -16.89 -23.59
C VAL A 50 -35.25 -16.84 -23.08
N ARG A 51 -34.62 -18.00 -22.83
CA ARG A 51 -33.19 -18.08 -22.44
C ARG A 51 -32.30 -17.37 -23.45
N ASP A 52 -32.44 -17.70 -24.74
CA ASP A 52 -31.56 -17.19 -25.79
C ASP A 52 -31.77 -15.68 -26.02
N ALA A 53 -33.00 -15.19 -25.90
CA ALA A 53 -33.27 -13.76 -25.95
C ALA A 53 -32.65 -12.99 -24.76
N ILE A 54 -32.62 -13.59 -23.56
CA ILE A 54 -31.93 -13.02 -22.39
C ILE A 54 -30.41 -13.05 -22.58
N GLN A 55 -29.86 -14.19 -23.01
CA GLN A 55 -28.41 -14.35 -23.27
C GLN A 55 -27.90 -13.37 -24.33
N ASN A 56 -28.70 -13.08 -25.35
CA ASN A 56 -28.37 -12.12 -26.39
C ASN A 56 -28.72 -10.66 -26.05
N MET A 57 -29.13 -10.38 -24.81
CA MET A 57 -29.46 -9.03 -24.31
C MET A 57 -30.59 -8.32 -25.10
N ILE A 58 -31.48 -9.08 -25.74
CA ILE A 58 -32.61 -8.57 -26.53
C ILE A 58 -33.97 -8.76 -25.84
N PHE A 59 -33.99 -9.30 -24.62
CA PHE A 59 -35.23 -9.56 -23.90
C PHE A 59 -35.86 -8.26 -23.36
N PRO A 60 -37.20 -8.08 -23.50
CA PRO A 60 -37.89 -6.88 -23.02
C PRO A 60 -37.79 -6.69 -21.50
N ALA A 61 -37.41 -5.48 -21.09
CA ALA A 61 -37.15 -5.15 -19.69
C ALA A 61 -38.38 -5.21 -18.78
N ASP A 62 -39.58 -5.02 -19.34
CA ASP A 62 -40.85 -5.04 -18.60
C ASP A 62 -41.39 -6.45 -18.33
N ALA A 63 -40.87 -7.47 -19.01
CA ALA A 63 -41.25 -8.88 -18.85
C ALA A 63 -40.15 -9.73 -18.20
N LEU A 64 -38.99 -9.14 -17.92
CA LEU A 64 -37.82 -9.82 -17.36
C LEU A 64 -38.10 -10.40 -15.95
N PRO A 65 -38.76 -9.69 -15.02
CA PRO A 65 -39.12 -10.27 -13.72
C PRO A 65 -39.99 -11.53 -13.83
N GLU A 66 -41.00 -11.53 -14.70
CA GLU A 66 -41.89 -12.68 -14.90
C GLU A 66 -41.17 -13.89 -15.53
N ALA A 67 -40.17 -13.63 -16.39
CA ALA A 67 -39.30 -14.67 -16.93
C ALA A 67 -38.38 -15.26 -15.84
N MET A 68 -37.83 -14.43 -14.95
CA MET A 68 -37.03 -14.90 -13.81
C MET A 68 -37.86 -15.70 -12.80
N GLU A 69 -39.09 -15.31 -12.53
CA GLU A 69 -40.02 -16.09 -11.71
C GLU A 69 -40.32 -17.47 -12.32
N MET A 70 -40.50 -17.52 -13.64
CA MET A 70 -40.64 -18.80 -14.36
C MET A 70 -39.43 -19.70 -14.14
N PHE A 71 -38.21 -19.16 -14.31
CA PHE A 71 -37.00 -19.95 -14.15
C PHE A 71 -36.78 -20.42 -12.71
N THR A 72 -36.98 -19.54 -11.73
CA THR A 72 -36.83 -19.87 -10.31
C THR A 72 -37.85 -20.94 -9.88
N SER A 73 -39.11 -20.87 -10.32
CA SER A 73 -40.12 -21.92 -10.07
C SER A 73 -39.72 -23.26 -10.68
N ALA A 74 -39.28 -23.26 -11.95
CA ALA A 74 -38.89 -24.48 -12.65
C ALA A 74 -37.69 -25.19 -12.00
N ILE A 75 -36.74 -24.41 -11.46
CA ILE A 75 -35.58 -24.93 -10.71
C ILE A 75 -36.01 -25.44 -9.33
N GLU A 76 -36.87 -24.70 -8.63
CA GLU A 76 -37.35 -25.07 -7.29
C GLU A 76 -38.14 -26.39 -7.31
N GLU A 77 -39.01 -26.57 -8.30
CA GLU A 77 -39.87 -27.75 -8.46
C GLU A 77 -39.09 -29.02 -8.88
N SER A 78 -37.82 -28.88 -9.27
CA SER A 78 -37.02 -29.95 -9.85
C SER A 78 -35.81 -30.31 -8.97
N CYS A 79 -35.69 -31.57 -8.55
CA CYS A 79 -34.47 -32.07 -7.92
C CYS A 79 -33.34 -32.28 -8.96
N PRO A 80 -32.08 -31.90 -8.66
CA PRO A 80 -30.97 -32.18 -9.55
C PRO A 80 -30.72 -33.69 -9.67
N PRO A 81 -30.48 -34.23 -10.88
CA PRO A 81 -30.40 -35.66 -11.11
C PRO A 81 -29.18 -36.31 -10.41
N GLU A 82 -29.34 -37.52 -9.87
CA GLU A 82 -28.24 -38.30 -9.28
C GLU A 82 -27.20 -38.76 -10.32
N LYS A 83 -27.59 -38.87 -11.61
CA LYS A 83 -26.73 -39.23 -12.75
C LYS A 83 -26.86 -38.22 -13.88
N VAL A 84 -25.71 -37.79 -14.40
CA VAL A 84 -25.58 -36.84 -15.52
C VAL A 84 -26.12 -37.49 -16.80
N GLY A 85 -27.01 -36.80 -17.53
CA GLY A 85 -27.51 -37.24 -18.85
C GLY A 85 -28.93 -37.80 -18.89
N VAL A 86 -29.72 -37.66 -17.83
CA VAL A 86 -31.15 -38.03 -17.85
C VAL A 86 -31.97 -36.87 -18.45
N ILE A 87 -32.54 -37.08 -19.64
CA ILE A 87 -33.35 -36.12 -20.44
C ILE A 87 -34.58 -35.57 -19.70
N LYS A 88 -34.98 -36.18 -18.57
CA LYS A 88 -36.25 -35.91 -17.86
C LYS A 88 -36.32 -34.55 -17.12
N PHE A 89 -35.29 -33.70 -17.18
CA PHE A 89 -35.22 -32.41 -16.46
C PHE A 89 -34.81 -31.20 -17.32
N GLN A 90 -35.08 -31.24 -18.63
CA GLN A 90 -34.65 -30.21 -19.59
C GLN A 90 -35.10 -28.79 -19.24
N LEU A 91 -36.29 -28.61 -18.66
CA LEU A 91 -36.81 -27.28 -18.32
C LEU A 91 -35.98 -26.60 -17.21
N ALA A 92 -35.66 -27.33 -16.14
CA ALA A 92 -34.85 -26.82 -15.04
C ALA A 92 -33.39 -26.54 -15.49
N GLU A 93 -32.84 -27.38 -16.37
CA GLU A 93 -31.51 -27.16 -16.95
C GLU A 93 -31.47 -25.90 -17.82
N ILE A 94 -32.45 -25.69 -18.71
CA ILE A 94 -32.56 -24.46 -19.52
C ILE A 94 -32.74 -23.24 -18.60
N SER A 95 -33.58 -23.36 -17.57
CA SER A 95 -33.86 -22.30 -16.60
C SER A 95 -32.62 -21.91 -15.81
N PHE A 96 -31.82 -22.89 -15.38
CA PHE A 96 -30.56 -22.65 -14.68
C PHE A 96 -29.57 -21.85 -15.54
N PHE A 97 -29.41 -22.21 -16.83
CA PHE A 97 -28.55 -21.46 -17.75
C PHE A 97 -29.08 -20.07 -18.09
N ALA A 98 -30.40 -19.85 -18.03
CA ALA A 98 -30.98 -18.54 -18.25
C ALA A 98 -30.73 -17.60 -17.06
N MET A 99 -30.70 -18.14 -15.84
CA MET A 99 -30.55 -17.35 -14.61
C MET A 99 -29.25 -16.55 -14.54
N SER A 100 -28.12 -17.10 -15.02
CA SER A 100 -26.83 -16.39 -15.02
C SER A 100 -26.88 -15.11 -15.87
N SER A 101 -27.38 -15.22 -17.09
CA SER A 101 -27.54 -14.08 -18.00
C SER A 101 -28.67 -13.14 -17.60
N ALA A 102 -29.71 -13.65 -16.94
CA ALA A 102 -30.79 -12.81 -16.41
C ALA A 102 -30.26 -11.83 -15.37
N PHE A 103 -29.37 -12.25 -14.46
CA PHE A 103 -28.78 -11.33 -13.47
C PHE A 103 -27.95 -10.21 -14.11
N VAL A 104 -27.19 -10.53 -15.17
CA VAL A 104 -26.44 -9.52 -15.93
C VAL A 104 -27.40 -8.54 -16.62
N LEU A 105 -28.45 -9.04 -17.26
CA LEU A 105 -29.43 -8.21 -17.95
C LEU A 105 -30.22 -7.30 -17.00
N VAL A 106 -30.59 -7.81 -15.82
CA VAL A 106 -31.24 -7.03 -14.74
C VAL A 106 -30.37 -5.83 -14.36
N PHE A 107 -29.06 -6.04 -14.19
CA PHE A 107 -28.12 -4.97 -13.90
C PHE A 107 -28.01 -3.97 -15.06
N CYS A 108 -27.83 -4.44 -16.30
CA CYS A 108 -27.71 -3.57 -17.48
C CYS A 108 -28.98 -2.74 -17.74
N GLN A 109 -30.14 -3.24 -17.36
CA GLN A 109 -31.44 -2.55 -17.54
C GLN A 109 -31.89 -1.78 -16.29
N GLU A 110 -31.05 -1.69 -15.25
CA GLU A 110 -31.35 -1.04 -13.97
C GLU A 110 -32.70 -1.50 -13.37
N LYS A 111 -32.97 -2.81 -13.44
CA LYS A 111 -34.18 -3.42 -12.89
C LYS A 111 -33.92 -4.06 -11.54
N THR A 112 -34.99 -4.21 -10.75
CA THR A 112 -34.97 -5.02 -9.53
C THR A 112 -35.31 -6.47 -9.90
N PRO A 113 -34.48 -7.46 -9.54
CA PRO A 113 -34.84 -8.86 -9.73
C PRO A 113 -36.02 -9.24 -8.83
N PRO A 114 -36.74 -10.35 -9.10
CA PRO A 114 -37.80 -10.84 -8.21
C PRO A 114 -37.18 -11.43 -6.92
N ILE A 115 -36.82 -10.57 -5.97
CA ILE A 115 -36.04 -10.89 -4.76
C ILE A 115 -36.60 -12.11 -4.02
N ALA A 116 -37.90 -12.12 -3.73
CA ALA A 116 -38.53 -13.20 -2.98
C ALA A 116 -38.45 -14.56 -3.70
N ALA A 117 -38.65 -14.57 -5.01
CA ALA A 117 -38.56 -15.79 -5.82
C ALA A 117 -37.12 -16.31 -5.90
N VAL A 118 -36.15 -15.40 -6.07
CA VAL A 118 -34.72 -15.74 -6.10
C VAL A 118 -34.28 -16.33 -4.76
N LEU A 119 -34.59 -15.68 -3.63
CA LEU A 119 -34.23 -16.19 -2.29
C LEU A 119 -34.86 -17.55 -2.00
N LYS A 120 -36.13 -17.74 -2.37
CA LYS A 120 -36.84 -19.01 -2.20
C LYS A 120 -36.20 -20.15 -3.01
N ALA A 121 -35.87 -19.90 -4.27
CA ALA A 121 -35.27 -20.90 -5.15
C ALA A 121 -33.75 -21.09 -4.93
N TRP A 122 -33.08 -20.20 -4.19
CA TRP A 122 -31.62 -20.17 -4.04
C TRP A 122 -30.99 -21.49 -3.58
N PRO A 123 -31.54 -22.22 -2.59
CA PRO A 123 -31.00 -23.54 -2.22
C PRO A 123 -30.98 -24.51 -3.40
N SER A 124 -32.07 -24.59 -4.16
CA SER A 124 -32.18 -25.46 -5.34
C SER A 124 -31.24 -25.02 -6.46
N ILE A 125 -31.11 -23.71 -6.72
CA ILE A 125 -30.15 -23.15 -7.69
C ILE A 125 -28.73 -23.62 -7.37
N LEU A 126 -28.34 -23.62 -6.10
CA LEU A 126 -27.01 -24.06 -5.68
C LEU A 126 -26.81 -25.58 -5.77
N ASP A 127 -27.84 -26.36 -5.46
CA ASP A 127 -27.78 -27.81 -5.63
C ASP A 127 -27.63 -28.18 -7.11
N TRP A 128 -28.31 -27.46 -8.01
CA TRP A 128 -28.13 -27.57 -9.46
C TRP A 128 -26.72 -27.15 -9.90
N ALA A 129 -26.20 -26.02 -9.42
CA ALA A 129 -24.85 -25.58 -9.73
C ALA A 129 -23.78 -26.60 -9.28
N LYS A 130 -23.89 -27.13 -8.06
CA LYS A 130 -22.97 -28.15 -7.54
C LYS A 130 -23.08 -29.47 -8.31
N ALA A 131 -24.29 -29.94 -8.57
CA ALA A 131 -24.53 -31.17 -9.31
C ALA A 131 -24.00 -31.08 -10.74
N ARG A 132 -24.09 -29.91 -11.38
CA ARG A 132 -23.55 -29.69 -12.72
C ARG A 132 -22.03 -29.55 -12.69
N PHE A 133 -21.51 -28.54 -12.00
CA PHE A 133 -20.10 -28.16 -12.15
C PHE A 133 -19.17 -29.08 -11.37
N ILE A 134 -19.41 -29.30 -10.07
CA ILE A 134 -18.49 -30.10 -9.24
C ILE A 134 -18.48 -31.58 -9.67
N ARG A 135 -19.64 -32.18 -9.97
CA ARG A 135 -19.68 -33.59 -10.41
C ARG A 135 -19.17 -33.79 -11.84
N ASN A 136 -19.51 -32.92 -12.80
CA ASN A 136 -19.02 -33.09 -14.19
C ASN A 136 -17.52 -32.87 -14.30
N ILE A 137 -16.99 -31.84 -13.63
CA ILE A 137 -15.55 -31.52 -13.68
C ILE A 137 -14.73 -32.65 -13.05
N ARG A 138 -15.15 -33.20 -11.90
CA ARG A 138 -14.48 -34.36 -11.26
C ARG A 138 -14.62 -35.66 -12.06
N ALA A 139 -15.68 -35.82 -12.86
CA ALA A 139 -15.93 -37.03 -13.64
C ALA A 139 -15.25 -37.05 -15.02
N ARG A 140 -14.91 -35.89 -15.60
CA ARG A 140 -14.51 -35.74 -17.01
C ARG A 140 -13.01 -35.56 -17.27
N GLU A 141 -12.11 -35.73 -16.30
CA GLU A 141 -10.64 -35.66 -16.50
C GLU A 141 -10.06 -36.56 -17.63
N ARG A 142 -10.87 -37.29 -18.40
CA ARG A 142 -10.45 -38.20 -19.49
C ARG A 142 -10.91 -37.84 -20.92
N LEU A 143 -11.82 -36.89 -21.15
CA LEU A 143 -12.37 -36.63 -22.52
C LEU A 143 -12.54 -35.13 -22.82
N SER A 144 -11.83 -34.66 -23.84
CA SER A 144 -11.27 -33.32 -23.96
C SER A 144 -12.07 -32.29 -24.79
N SER A 145 -13.41 -32.31 -24.80
CA SER A 145 -14.18 -31.31 -25.57
C SER A 145 -15.24 -30.51 -24.78
N ASN A 146 -15.91 -31.10 -23.79
CA ASN A 146 -17.08 -30.46 -23.13
C ASN A 146 -16.77 -29.80 -21.76
N ILE A 147 -15.50 -29.79 -21.33
CA ILE A 147 -15.10 -29.23 -20.02
C ILE A 147 -15.06 -27.70 -20.06
N ARG A 148 -14.61 -27.11 -21.17
CA ARG A 148 -14.50 -25.66 -21.34
C ARG A 148 -15.87 -24.97 -21.31
N GLU A 149 -16.89 -25.55 -21.93
CA GLU A 149 -18.26 -25.03 -21.87
C GLU A 149 -18.79 -24.98 -20.43
N ASP A 150 -18.58 -26.04 -19.64
CA ASP A 150 -18.99 -26.05 -18.24
C ASP A 150 -18.25 -24.97 -17.43
N TRP A 151 -16.96 -24.69 -17.70
CA TRP A 151 -16.23 -23.59 -17.06
C TRP A 151 -16.74 -22.21 -17.45
N VAL A 152 -17.00 -21.97 -18.74
CA VAL A 152 -17.58 -20.70 -19.23
C VAL A 152 -18.93 -20.45 -18.56
N GLN A 153 -19.77 -21.48 -18.45
CA GLN A 153 -21.08 -21.35 -17.81
C GLN A 153 -20.97 -21.07 -16.30
N LEU A 154 -20.01 -21.70 -15.61
CA LEU A 154 -19.74 -21.39 -14.21
C LEU A 154 -19.23 -19.95 -14.05
N ALA A 155 -18.35 -19.49 -14.93
CA ALA A 155 -17.85 -18.12 -14.94
C ALA A 155 -18.99 -17.11 -15.16
N MET A 156 -19.88 -17.35 -16.13
CA MET A 156 -21.06 -16.51 -16.36
C MET A 156 -22.00 -16.51 -15.15
N PHE A 157 -22.19 -17.64 -14.48
CA PHE A 157 -22.99 -17.72 -13.26
C PHE A 157 -22.40 -16.86 -12.14
N LEU A 158 -21.08 -16.95 -11.89
CA LEU A 158 -20.40 -16.14 -10.89
C LEU A 158 -20.42 -14.65 -11.23
N ASP A 159 -20.21 -14.30 -12.50
CA ASP A 159 -20.29 -12.92 -12.98
C ASP A 159 -21.70 -12.35 -12.77
N GLY A 160 -22.75 -13.10 -13.13
CA GLY A 160 -24.14 -12.72 -12.87
C GLY A 160 -24.40 -12.43 -11.39
N ILE A 161 -23.88 -13.23 -10.47
CA ILE A 161 -23.99 -12.96 -9.02
C ILE A 161 -23.23 -11.68 -8.65
N CYS A 162 -22.06 -11.43 -9.23
CA CYS A 162 -21.30 -10.19 -8.98
C CYS A 162 -22.07 -8.93 -9.39
N GLN A 163 -22.93 -9.02 -10.41
CA GLN A 163 -23.80 -7.91 -10.81
C GLN A 163 -24.89 -7.58 -9.78
N LEU A 164 -25.22 -8.52 -8.87
CA LEU A 164 -26.17 -8.30 -7.78
C LEU A 164 -25.59 -7.50 -6.61
N ARG A 165 -24.34 -7.04 -6.69
CA ARG A 165 -23.65 -6.31 -5.60
C ARG A 165 -24.42 -5.10 -5.05
N GLN A 166 -25.25 -4.46 -5.85
CA GLN A 166 -26.05 -3.28 -5.46
C GLN A 166 -27.38 -3.63 -4.79
N CYS A 167 -27.86 -4.89 -4.87
CA CYS A 167 -29.09 -5.33 -4.24
C CYS A 167 -28.80 -5.80 -2.81
N GLU A 168 -29.18 -5.00 -1.81
CA GLU A 168 -28.91 -5.31 -0.41
C GLU A 168 -29.74 -6.50 0.10
N GLU A 169 -30.91 -6.72 -0.49
CA GLU A 169 -31.82 -7.80 -0.15
C GLU A 169 -31.29 -9.18 -0.58
N LEU A 170 -30.33 -9.22 -1.51
CA LEU A 170 -29.68 -10.45 -1.99
C LEU A 170 -28.26 -10.65 -1.42
N GLN A 171 -27.93 -10.00 -0.30
CA GLN A 171 -26.66 -10.25 0.41
C GLN A 171 -26.50 -11.72 0.84
N GLU A 172 -27.61 -12.41 1.11
CA GLU A 172 -27.61 -13.83 1.44
C GLU A 172 -27.16 -14.73 0.28
N VAL A 173 -27.35 -14.26 -0.95
CA VAL A 173 -26.89 -14.93 -2.18
C VAL A 173 -25.39 -14.68 -2.36
N ALA A 174 -24.98 -13.41 -2.30
CA ALA A 174 -23.60 -13.00 -2.57
C ALA A 174 -22.57 -13.56 -1.58
N ALA A 175 -22.94 -13.68 -0.29
CA ALA A 175 -22.07 -14.18 0.77
C ALA A 175 -22.35 -15.67 1.14
N ASP A 176 -22.97 -16.46 0.27
CA ASP A 176 -23.19 -17.89 0.52
C ASP A 176 -21.86 -18.68 0.39
N PRO A 177 -21.37 -19.36 1.44
CA PRO A 177 -20.12 -20.13 1.38
C PRO A 177 -20.12 -21.24 0.32
N ARG A 178 -21.30 -21.71 -0.12
CA ARG A 178 -21.43 -22.70 -1.19
C ARG A 178 -21.06 -22.13 -2.56
N VAL A 179 -21.26 -20.83 -2.78
CA VAL A 179 -20.79 -20.15 -4.00
C VAL A 179 -19.30 -19.89 -3.93
N LEU A 180 -18.77 -19.57 -2.75
CA LEU A 180 -17.32 -19.47 -2.53
C LEU A 180 -16.59 -20.77 -2.91
N ASP A 181 -17.13 -21.92 -2.53
CA ASP A 181 -16.59 -23.23 -2.91
C ASP A 181 -16.58 -23.40 -4.44
N LEU A 182 -17.67 -23.06 -5.12
CA LEU A 182 -17.76 -23.09 -6.59
C LEU A 182 -16.74 -22.15 -7.26
N ALA A 183 -16.62 -20.92 -6.76
CA ALA A 183 -15.67 -19.93 -7.25
C ALA A 183 -14.22 -20.41 -7.07
N MET A 184 -13.90 -21.04 -5.93
CA MET A 184 -12.57 -21.60 -5.70
C MET A 184 -12.26 -22.76 -6.66
N HIS A 185 -13.24 -23.61 -6.99
CA HIS A 185 -13.04 -24.67 -7.99
C HIS A 185 -12.72 -24.10 -9.38
N LEU A 186 -13.42 -23.03 -9.81
CA LEU A 186 -13.11 -22.34 -11.07
C LEU A 186 -11.73 -21.67 -11.00
N TYR A 187 -11.41 -21.03 -9.89
CA TYR A 187 -10.14 -20.33 -9.67
C TYR A 187 -8.92 -21.26 -9.77
N LEU A 188 -9.06 -22.52 -9.35
CA LEU A 188 -8.00 -23.53 -9.38
C LEU A 188 -7.95 -24.35 -10.69
N SER A 189 -8.81 -24.04 -11.66
CA SER A 189 -8.82 -24.72 -12.96
C SER A 189 -7.52 -24.44 -13.75
N ARG A 190 -7.07 -25.42 -14.56
CA ARG A 190 -5.82 -25.38 -15.33
C ARG A 190 -6.02 -25.03 -16.82
N ASP A 191 -7.15 -24.42 -17.19
CA ASP A 191 -7.52 -24.15 -18.60
C ASP A 191 -6.70 -22.98 -19.21
N ASP A 192 -6.53 -22.94 -20.53
CA ASP A 192 -5.67 -21.95 -21.24
C ASP A 192 -6.24 -20.52 -21.21
N ASP A 193 -7.57 -20.34 -21.05
CA ASP A 193 -8.23 -19.04 -20.80
C ASP A 193 -8.10 -18.56 -19.34
N SER A 194 -7.12 -19.07 -18.59
CA SER A 194 -7.05 -18.97 -17.12
C SER A 194 -7.17 -17.56 -16.55
N VAL A 195 -6.78 -16.52 -17.29
CA VAL A 195 -6.77 -15.15 -16.76
C VAL A 195 -8.20 -14.63 -16.57
N HIS A 196 -9.07 -14.76 -17.58
CA HIS A 196 -10.43 -14.19 -17.50
C HIS A 196 -11.27 -14.83 -16.39
N PHE A 197 -11.22 -16.17 -16.27
CA PHE A 197 -11.92 -16.89 -15.19
C PHE A 197 -11.40 -16.50 -13.81
N LYS A 198 -10.07 -16.35 -13.66
CA LYS A 198 -9.46 -15.88 -12.42
C LYS A 198 -9.95 -14.48 -12.06
N CYS A 199 -10.08 -13.56 -13.03
CA CYS A 199 -10.60 -12.22 -12.79
C CYS A 199 -12.03 -12.24 -12.24
N ILE A 200 -12.92 -13.05 -12.85
CA ILE A 200 -14.30 -13.20 -12.38
C ILE A 200 -14.32 -13.75 -10.94
N CYS A 201 -13.51 -14.77 -10.65
CA CYS A 201 -13.38 -15.32 -9.31
C CYS A 201 -12.88 -14.29 -8.31
N MET A 202 -11.91 -13.46 -8.68
CA MET A 202 -11.39 -12.39 -7.84
C MET A 202 -12.47 -11.32 -7.56
N SER A 203 -13.24 -10.92 -8.56
CA SER A 203 -14.38 -10.00 -8.39
C SER A 203 -15.39 -10.57 -7.41
N TYR A 204 -15.67 -11.87 -7.54
CA TYR A 204 -16.52 -12.59 -6.62
C TYR A 204 -15.93 -12.63 -5.20
N PHE A 205 -14.65 -12.95 -5.02
CA PHE A 205 -14.00 -12.97 -3.71
C PHE A 205 -14.06 -11.61 -3.02
N PHE A 206 -13.84 -10.53 -3.76
CA PHE A 206 -13.96 -9.17 -3.26
C PHE A 206 -15.38 -8.91 -2.73
N MET A 207 -16.40 -9.18 -3.56
CA MET A 207 -17.80 -9.04 -3.18
C MET A 207 -18.16 -9.93 -1.97
N TYR A 208 -17.72 -11.19 -1.96
CA TYR A 208 -17.96 -12.13 -0.87
C TYR A 208 -17.47 -11.57 0.46
N ILE A 209 -16.24 -11.06 0.49
CA ILE A 209 -15.65 -10.48 1.69
C ILE A 209 -16.45 -9.24 2.12
N ASP A 210 -16.78 -8.34 1.19
CA ASP A 210 -17.54 -7.11 1.47
C ASP A 210 -18.95 -7.42 2.02
N LYS A 211 -19.68 -8.38 1.43
CA LYS A 211 -21.05 -8.73 1.86
C LYS A 211 -21.09 -9.59 3.11
N SER A 212 -20.04 -10.37 3.38
CA SER A 212 -19.93 -11.16 4.63
C SER A 212 -19.85 -10.28 5.89
N ILE A 213 -19.47 -9.01 5.75
CA ILE A 213 -19.43 -8.04 6.86
C ILE A 213 -20.83 -7.67 7.32
N LEU A 214 -21.77 -7.49 6.38
CA LEU A 214 -23.12 -6.99 6.66
C LEU A 214 -24.00 -8.04 7.36
N ARG A 215 -23.68 -9.33 7.21
CA ARG A 215 -24.35 -10.44 7.96
C ARG A 215 -24.05 -10.47 9.46
N SER A 216 -23.10 -9.67 9.94
CA SER A 216 -22.63 -9.71 11.33
C SER A 216 -23.41 -8.83 12.30
N THR A 217 -24.59 -8.32 11.91
CA THR A 217 -25.46 -7.47 12.74
C THR A 217 -26.17 -8.19 13.89
N ASP A 218 -25.56 -9.24 14.46
CA ASP A 218 -25.86 -9.60 15.83
C ASP A 218 -25.20 -8.53 16.73
N GLY A 219 -26.02 -7.78 17.47
CA GLY A 219 -25.65 -6.64 18.32
C GLY A 219 -24.74 -6.98 19.51
N SER A 220 -23.99 -8.08 19.46
CA SER A 220 -22.97 -8.42 20.45
C SER A 220 -21.68 -7.63 20.19
N VAL A 221 -21.60 -6.49 20.86
CA VAL A 221 -20.39 -5.69 21.07
C VAL A 221 -19.30 -6.60 21.64
N GLY A 222 -18.40 -7.13 20.80
CA GLY A 222 -17.24 -7.88 21.30
C GLY A 222 -16.47 -8.79 20.35
N VAL A 223 -17.03 -9.23 19.21
CA VAL A 223 -16.28 -10.14 18.33
C VAL A 223 -15.36 -9.35 17.41
N LYS A 224 -14.06 -9.58 17.53
CA LYS A 224 -13.04 -9.08 16.60
C LYS A 224 -13.37 -9.47 15.15
N LYS A 225 -13.95 -8.50 14.44
CA LYS A 225 -13.88 -8.21 12.99
C LYS A 225 -14.51 -9.25 12.04
N PRO A 226 -15.72 -8.97 11.49
CA PRO A 226 -16.39 -9.76 10.44
C PRO A 226 -15.51 -10.10 9.23
N TRP A 227 -14.58 -9.19 8.90
CA TRP A 227 -13.51 -9.37 7.92
C TRP A 227 -12.69 -10.65 8.10
N ARG A 228 -12.37 -11.03 9.34
CA ARG A 228 -11.46 -12.16 9.60
C ARG A 228 -12.13 -13.48 9.25
N ARG A 229 -13.40 -13.63 9.61
CA ARG A 229 -14.18 -14.82 9.30
C ARG A 229 -14.26 -15.06 7.79
N ALA A 230 -14.56 -14.03 7.00
CA ALA A 230 -14.64 -14.16 5.55
C ALA A 230 -13.29 -14.58 4.93
N LEU A 231 -12.18 -14.05 5.46
CA LEU A 231 -10.83 -14.45 5.03
C LEU A 231 -10.47 -15.88 5.46
N ASP A 232 -10.88 -16.31 6.66
CA ASP A 232 -10.68 -17.67 7.15
C ASP A 232 -11.47 -18.68 6.28
N GLU A 233 -12.70 -18.34 5.87
CA GLU A 233 -13.54 -19.14 4.97
C GLU A 233 -12.92 -19.22 3.55
N LEU A 234 -12.44 -18.10 3.00
CA LEU A 234 -11.71 -18.06 1.72
C LEU A 234 -10.44 -18.93 1.79
N LEU A 235 -9.67 -18.82 2.86
CA LEU A 235 -8.47 -19.61 3.08
C LEU A 235 -8.79 -21.10 3.24
N ALA A 236 -9.87 -21.44 3.94
CA ALA A 236 -10.35 -22.81 4.08
C ALA A 236 -10.76 -23.41 2.73
N ALA A 237 -11.47 -22.65 1.89
CA ALA A 237 -11.83 -23.06 0.53
C ALA A 237 -10.58 -23.34 -0.32
N ALA A 238 -9.51 -22.57 -0.13
CA ALA A 238 -8.21 -22.79 -0.78
C ALA A 238 -7.35 -23.91 -0.14
N GLY A 239 -7.93 -24.73 0.75
CA GLY A 239 -7.23 -25.83 1.42
C GLY A 239 -6.22 -25.38 2.48
N GLY A 240 -6.40 -24.20 3.07
CA GLY A 240 -5.55 -23.67 4.14
C GLY A 240 -4.21 -23.12 3.68
N LYS A 241 -3.98 -22.98 2.37
CA LYS A 241 -2.69 -22.55 1.79
C LYS A 241 -2.80 -21.15 1.18
N PRO A 242 -2.22 -20.11 1.81
CA PRO A 242 -2.28 -18.74 1.30
C PRO A 242 -1.74 -18.58 -0.13
N GLU A 243 -0.69 -19.33 -0.48
CA GLU A 243 -0.03 -19.26 -1.80
C GLU A 243 -0.98 -19.69 -2.94
N THR A 244 -1.95 -20.55 -2.64
CA THR A 244 -2.97 -20.99 -3.59
C THR A 244 -3.83 -19.83 -4.07
N ILE A 245 -4.08 -18.84 -3.20
CA ILE A 245 -4.85 -17.62 -3.50
C ILE A 245 -3.94 -16.53 -4.04
N LEU A 246 -2.76 -16.35 -3.45
CA LEU A 246 -1.93 -15.20 -3.78
C LEU A 246 -1.18 -15.37 -5.10
N LYS A 247 -0.59 -16.54 -5.39
CA LYS A 247 0.21 -16.71 -6.61
C LYS A 247 -0.57 -16.39 -7.89
N PRO A 248 -1.80 -16.88 -8.09
CA PRO A 248 -2.51 -16.57 -9.33
C PRO A 248 -2.93 -15.10 -9.43
N ILE A 249 -3.16 -14.39 -8.31
CA ILE A 249 -3.34 -12.92 -8.32
C ILE A 249 -2.06 -12.25 -8.86
N LEU A 250 -0.90 -12.64 -8.32
CA LEU A 250 0.40 -12.08 -8.71
C LEU A 250 0.78 -12.44 -10.17
N ASP A 251 0.40 -13.64 -10.63
CA ASP A 251 0.61 -14.10 -12.01
C ASP A 251 -0.25 -13.28 -12.99
N VAL A 252 -1.52 -13.03 -12.62
CA VAL A 252 -2.43 -12.20 -13.41
C VAL A 252 -1.91 -10.75 -13.52
N GLU A 253 -1.41 -10.19 -12.42
CA GLU A 253 -0.73 -8.89 -12.47
C GLU A 253 0.53 -8.91 -13.35
N SER A 254 1.30 -10.01 -13.34
CA SER A 254 2.48 -10.16 -14.20
C SER A 254 2.13 -10.27 -15.68
N GLU A 255 0.97 -10.81 -16.04
CA GLU A 255 0.50 -10.89 -17.42
C GLU A 255 -0.15 -9.57 -17.89
N ALA A 256 -0.66 -8.75 -16.97
CA ALA A 256 -1.19 -7.43 -17.28
C ALA A 256 -0.13 -6.47 -17.86
N ASP A 257 1.16 -6.72 -17.62
CA ASP A 257 2.28 -6.04 -18.30
C ASP A 257 2.26 -6.28 -19.83
N LYS A 258 1.69 -7.39 -20.32
CA LYS A 258 1.64 -7.75 -21.75
C LYS A 258 0.34 -7.31 -22.43
N HIS A 259 -0.78 -7.37 -21.70
CA HIS A 259 -2.10 -6.94 -22.16
C HIS A 259 -2.80 -6.18 -21.02
N PRO A 260 -2.81 -4.84 -21.03
CA PRO A 260 -3.39 -4.06 -19.94
C PRO A 260 -4.92 -4.19 -19.92
N VAL A 261 -5.42 -5.16 -19.15
CA VAL A 261 -6.84 -5.27 -18.78
C VAL A 261 -7.02 -4.50 -17.47
N LEU A 262 -7.41 -3.24 -17.57
CA LEU A 262 -7.54 -2.32 -16.42
C LEU A 262 -8.46 -2.88 -15.32
N ASP A 263 -9.61 -3.43 -15.70
CA ASP A 263 -10.59 -3.98 -14.77
C ASP A 263 -10.01 -5.14 -13.93
N THR A 264 -9.08 -5.90 -14.51
CA THR A 264 -8.39 -7.00 -13.82
C THR A 264 -7.46 -6.48 -12.73
N LEU A 265 -6.68 -5.45 -13.04
CA LEU A 265 -5.74 -4.84 -12.08
C LEU A 265 -6.49 -4.15 -10.93
N HIS A 266 -7.65 -3.55 -11.21
CA HIS A 266 -8.50 -2.95 -10.18
C HIS A 266 -8.82 -3.95 -9.07
N VAL A 267 -9.39 -5.09 -9.50
CA VAL A 267 -9.90 -6.13 -8.62
C VAL A 267 -8.77 -6.80 -7.84
N CYS A 268 -7.62 -7.04 -8.48
CA CYS A 268 -6.42 -7.56 -7.82
C CYS A 268 -6.00 -6.64 -6.67
N ASN A 269 -5.83 -5.34 -6.95
CA ASN A 269 -5.34 -4.38 -5.96
C ASN A 269 -6.31 -4.18 -4.79
N GLU A 270 -7.62 -4.13 -5.06
CA GLU A 270 -8.65 -4.04 -4.01
C GLU A 270 -8.61 -5.27 -3.08
N LEU A 271 -8.51 -6.48 -3.65
CA LEU A 271 -8.37 -7.72 -2.87
C LEU A 271 -7.09 -7.72 -2.02
N LEU A 272 -5.95 -7.37 -2.61
CA LEU A 272 -4.68 -7.28 -1.89
C LEU A 272 -4.79 -6.29 -0.72
N GLY A 273 -5.44 -5.14 -0.93
CA GLY A 273 -5.74 -4.17 0.13
C GLY A 273 -6.56 -4.76 1.27
N ARG A 274 -7.56 -5.59 0.97
CA ARG A 274 -8.37 -6.28 2.00
C ARG A 274 -7.58 -7.35 2.76
N PHE A 275 -6.71 -8.09 2.09
CA PHE A 275 -5.89 -9.13 2.73
C PHE A 275 -4.94 -8.54 3.79
N ILE A 276 -4.34 -7.39 3.52
CA ILE A 276 -3.41 -6.72 4.45
C ILE A 276 -4.16 -6.07 5.63
N GLY A 277 -5.47 -5.82 5.49
CA GLY A 277 -6.32 -5.23 6.54
C GLY A 277 -6.35 -6.01 7.86
N ILE A 278 -6.00 -7.30 7.84
CA ILE A 278 -5.88 -8.15 9.04
C ILE A 278 -4.48 -8.75 9.10
N ARG A 279 -3.54 -7.99 9.66
CA ARG A 279 -2.11 -8.33 9.69
C ARG A 279 -1.77 -9.70 10.27
N SER A 280 -2.53 -10.17 11.27
CA SER A 280 -2.31 -11.49 11.88
C SER A 280 -2.86 -12.66 11.06
N HIS A 281 -3.48 -12.40 9.91
CA HIS A 281 -4.08 -13.43 9.07
C HIS A 281 -3.00 -14.07 8.16
N PRO A 282 -3.02 -15.39 7.91
CA PRO A 282 -2.02 -16.06 7.07
C PRO A 282 -1.87 -15.48 5.65
N LEU A 283 -2.94 -14.93 5.07
CA LEU A 283 -2.89 -14.23 3.77
C LEU A 283 -2.03 -12.96 3.83
N ALA A 284 -2.14 -12.17 4.90
CA ALA A 284 -1.34 -10.95 5.07
C ALA A 284 0.15 -11.30 5.19
N VAL A 285 0.48 -12.24 6.08
CA VAL A 285 1.86 -12.71 6.31
C VAL A 285 2.48 -13.29 5.04
N CYS A 286 1.72 -14.09 4.29
CA CYS A 286 2.22 -14.64 3.04
C CYS A 286 2.43 -13.54 1.98
N LEU A 287 1.48 -12.61 1.85
CA LEU A 287 1.57 -11.50 0.91
C LEU A 287 2.77 -10.59 1.19
N GLU A 288 3.08 -10.29 2.45
CA GLU A 288 4.29 -9.54 2.84
C GLU A 288 5.57 -10.21 2.31
N ARG A 289 5.61 -11.55 2.33
CA ARG A 289 6.77 -12.35 1.87
C ARG A 289 6.90 -12.44 0.35
N ILE A 290 5.79 -12.52 -0.40
CA ILE A 290 5.82 -12.83 -1.85
C ILE A 290 5.29 -11.71 -2.76
N GLY A 291 4.71 -10.65 -2.20
CA GLY A 291 3.94 -9.65 -2.95
C GLY A 291 4.69 -8.37 -3.33
N SER A 292 5.95 -8.17 -2.94
CA SER A 292 6.60 -6.84 -3.08
C SER A 292 6.65 -6.36 -4.52
N THR A 293 6.91 -7.30 -5.43
CA THR A 293 6.99 -7.03 -6.87
C THR A 293 5.65 -6.69 -7.52
N ALA A 294 4.54 -7.04 -6.89
CA ALA A 294 3.19 -6.89 -7.45
C ALA A 294 2.69 -5.45 -7.37
N VAL A 295 2.74 -4.85 -6.18
CA VAL A 295 2.34 -3.46 -5.96
C VAL A 295 3.13 -2.49 -6.84
N SER A 296 4.42 -2.75 -7.02
CA SER A 296 5.31 -1.89 -7.81
C SER A 296 5.07 -2.01 -9.32
N ARG A 297 4.67 -3.19 -9.80
CA ARG A 297 4.18 -3.38 -11.18
C ARG A 297 2.84 -2.68 -11.37
N GLY A 298 1.90 -2.87 -10.45
CA GLY A 298 0.61 -2.18 -10.45
C GLY A 298 0.77 -0.66 -10.54
N LEU A 299 1.62 -0.06 -9.70
CA LEU A 299 1.92 1.37 -9.75
C LEU A 299 2.50 1.83 -11.08
N ARG A 300 3.42 1.05 -11.67
CA ARG A 300 4.02 1.37 -12.97
C ARG A 300 2.96 1.36 -14.06
N ILE A 301 2.18 0.28 -14.16
CA ILE A 301 1.13 0.12 -15.17
C ILE A 301 0.10 1.23 -15.04
N LEU A 302 -0.37 1.54 -13.82
CA LEU A 302 -1.33 2.62 -13.62
C LEU A 302 -0.76 3.98 -13.98
N THR A 303 0.52 4.25 -13.72
CA THR A 303 1.14 5.51 -14.13
C THR A 303 1.19 5.63 -15.64
N GLU A 304 1.65 4.58 -16.33
CA GLU A 304 1.73 4.54 -17.79
C GLU A 304 0.34 4.70 -18.43
N LEU A 305 -0.66 4.01 -17.90
CA LEU A 305 -2.03 4.13 -18.40
C LEU A 305 -2.66 5.47 -18.02
N SER A 306 -2.40 6.04 -16.84
CA SER A 306 -2.98 7.34 -16.43
C SER A 306 -2.46 8.52 -17.24
N LEU A 307 -1.28 8.38 -17.87
CA LEU A 307 -0.76 9.34 -18.85
C LEU A 307 -1.55 9.30 -20.18
N ASP A 308 -2.26 8.20 -20.47
CA ASP A 308 -3.17 8.07 -21.60
C ASP A 308 -4.56 8.67 -21.24
N LYS A 309 -4.75 9.93 -21.62
CA LYS A 309 -5.96 10.74 -21.34
C LYS A 309 -7.26 10.13 -21.87
N GLN A 310 -7.21 9.19 -22.82
CA GLN A 310 -8.40 8.59 -23.42
C GLN A 310 -9.05 7.47 -22.58
N LYS A 311 -8.38 6.98 -21.51
CA LYS A 311 -8.82 5.82 -20.70
C LYS A 311 -9.09 6.18 -19.23
N SER A 312 -9.68 7.34 -18.93
CA SER A 312 -9.48 8.05 -17.65
C SER A 312 -10.39 7.71 -16.44
N ASP A 313 -11.18 6.63 -16.46
CA ASP A 313 -11.97 6.21 -15.28
C ASP A 313 -11.17 5.37 -14.25
N LYS A 314 -9.92 5.77 -13.96
CA LYS A 314 -8.91 5.00 -13.18
C LYS A 314 -8.91 5.26 -11.68
N PHE A 315 -9.99 5.81 -11.13
CA PHE A 315 -10.05 6.19 -9.71
C PHE A 315 -9.92 4.98 -8.77
N GLY A 316 -10.61 3.89 -9.08
CA GLY A 316 -10.60 2.68 -8.26
C GLY A 316 -9.20 2.07 -8.12
N ASP A 317 -8.44 2.07 -9.20
CA ASP A 317 -7.11 1.46 -9.25
C ASP A 317 -6.10 2.17 -8.36
N VAL A 318 -6.07 3.51 -8.43
CA VAL A 318 -5.16 4.33 -7.64
C VAL A 318 -5.52 4.28 -6.15
N PHE A 319 -6.82 4.23 -5.84
CA PHE A 319 -7.25 4.05 -4.46
C PHE A 319 -6.80 2.69 -3.91
N GLY A 320 -7.03 1.59 -4.63
CA GLY A 320 -6.61 0.25 -4.22
C GLY A 320 -5.11 0.17 -3.93
N LEU A 321 -4.27 0.73 -4.81
CA LEU A 321 -2.82 0.77 -4.59
C LEU A 321 -2.42 1.61 -3.37
N CYS A 322 -3.06 2.76 -3.15
CA CYS A 322 -2.75 3.58 -1.98
C CYS A 322 -3.20 2.92 -0.67
N VAL A 323 -4.28 2.12 -0.69
CA VAL A 323 -4.65 1.26 0.43
C VAL A 323 -3.58 0.21 0.68
N CYS A 324 -3.08 -0.47 -0.36
CA CYS A 324 -1.97 -1.43 -0.23
C CYS A 324 -0.74 -0.77 0.42
N ILE A 325 -0.30 0.38 -0.12
CA ILE A 325 0.88 1.10 0.39
C ILE A 325 0.66 1.57 1.82
N PHE A 326 -0.50 2.17 2.12
CA PHE A 326 -0.84 2.58 3.49
C PHE A 326 -0.82 1.40 4.46
N ALA A 327 -1.40 0.26 4.06
CA ALA A 327 -1.47 -0.93 4.89
C ALA A 327 -0.06 -1.51 5.15
N ILE A 328 0.81 -1.52 4.14
CA ILE A 328 2.22 -1.96 4.26
C ILE A 328 3.03 -1.02 5.15
N LEU A 329 2.95 0.30 4.95
CA LEU A 329 3.67 1.27 5.79
C LEU A 329 3.20 1.21 7.25
N SER A 330 1.99 0.74 7.46
CA SER A 330 1.45 0.53 8.80
C SER A 330 1.90 -0.82 9.42
N SER A 331 2.44 -1.77 8.64
CA SER A 331 2.90 -3.10 9.09
C SER A 331 4.34 -3.10 9.62
N PRO A 332 4.70 -3.74 10.74
CA PRO A 332 6.06 -3.73 11.30
C PRO A 332 7.15 -4.40 10.47
N GLU A 333 6.85 -5.41 9.65
CA GLU A 333 7.85 -6.18 8.89
C GLU A 333 7.97 -5.66 7.44
N ASP A 334 9.20 -5.58 6.92
CA ASP A 334 9.57 -5.18 5.54
C ASP A 334 9.03 -3.83 4.95
N ARG A 335 8.63 -2.87 5.81
CA ARG A 335 8.21 -1.49 5.41
C ARG A 335 9.10 -0.82 4.35
N LYS A 336 10.41 -1.02 4.47
CA LYS A 336 11.42 -0.30 3.70
C LYS A 336 11.50 -0.76 2.25
N ALA A 337 11.46 -2.07 2.00
CA ALA A 337 11.66 -2.63 0.66
C ALA A 337 10.53 -2.19 -0.28
N TRP A 338 9.29 -2.36 0.17
CA TRP A 338 8.10 -1.96 -0.57
C TRP A 338 8.01 -0.45 -0.79
N LEU A 339 8.40 0.35 0.22
CA LEU A 339 8.42 1.81 0.06
C LEU A 339 9.46 2.25 -0.96
N LEU A 340 10.66 1.67 -0.93
CA LEU A 340 11.69 1.94 -1.95
C LEU A 340 11.17 1.61 -3.34
N GLU A 341 10.51 0.46 -3.49
CA GLU A 341 9.97 -0.01 -4.77
C GLU A 341 8.84 0.90 -5.26
N ALA A 342 7.88 1.27 -4.40
CA ALA A 342 6.79 2.18 -4.75
C ALA A 342 7.29 3.58 -5.17
N LEU A 343 8.28 4.13 -4.46
CA LEU A 343 8.89 5.41 -4.81
C LEU A 343 9.65 5.34 -6.14
N GLN A 344 10.30 4.21 -6.44
CA GLN A 344 10.96 3.97 -7.73
C GLN A 344 9.94 3.79 -8.88
N SER A 345 8.75 3.26 -8.58
CA SER A 345 7.66 3.00 -9.54
C SER A 345 6.71 4.20 -9.76
N ARG A 346 7.20 5.44 -9.65
CA ARG A 346 6.48 6.68 -10.03
C ARG A 346 5.19 6.98 -9.24
N ILE A 347 5.12 6.58 -7.97
CA ILE A 347 3.96 6.86 -7.09
C ILE A 347 3.50 8.34 -7.09
N PHE A 348 4.41 9.32 -7.08
CA PHE A 348 4.03 10.72 -7.01
C PHE A 348 3.36 11.23 -8.30
N PRO A 349 3.90 10.98 -9.51
CA PRO A 349 3.17 11.22 -10.75
C PRO A 349 1.79 10.57 -10.78
N THR A 350 1.64 9.32 -10.32
CA THR A 350 0.33 8.64 -10.27
C THR A 350 -0.66 9.43 -9.41
N ILE A 351 -0.24 9.82 -8.20
CA ILE A 351 -1.09 10.60 -7.28
C ILE A 351 -1.48 11.93 -7.92
N ALA A 352 -0.53 12.66 -8.51
CA ALA A 352 -0.77 13.96 -9.15
C ALA A 352 -1.86 13.88 -10.24
N ILE A 353 -1.71 12.94 -11.17
CA ILE A 353 -2.63 12.77 -12.31
C ILE A 353 -4.04 12.39 -11.82
N SER A 354 -4.13 11.64 -10.73
CA SER A 354 -5.40 11.16 -10.18
C SER A 354 -6.07 12.10 -9.18
N CYS A 355 -5.44 13.22 -8.83
CA CYS A 355 -5.92 14.14 -7.79
C CYS A 355 -7.38 14.60 -8.00
N SER A 356 -7.78 14.93 -9.23
CA SER A 356 -9.13 15.42 -9.56
C SER A 356 -10.22 14.36 -9.35
N GLN A 357 -9.91 13.10 -9.62
CA GLN A 357 -10.85 11.98 -9.41
C GLN A 357 -10.83 11.51 -7.96
N LEU A 358 -9.64 11.45 -7.35
CA LEU A 358 -9.49 11.14 -5.93
C LEU A 358 -10.29 12.11 -5.07
N ALA A 359 -10.39 13.39 -5.44
CA ALA A 359 -11.18 14.39 -4.73
C ALA A 359 -12.70 14.09 -4.69
N LYS A 360 -13.21 13.24 -5.57
CA LYS A 360 -14.63 12.81 -5.59
C LYS A 360 -14.90 11.58 -4.70
N ALA A 361 -13.86 11.02 -4.08
CA ALA A 361 -13.96 9.84 -3.24
C ALA A 361 -14.72 10.12 -1.93
N PRO A 362 -15.34 9.09 -1.31
CA PRO A 362 -15.84 9.19 0.06
C PRO A 362 -14.75 9.63 1.04
N GLU A 363 -15.11 10.40 2.08
CA GLU A 363 -14.12 10.99 3.01
C GLU A 363 -13.21 9.95 3.68
N VAL A 364 -13.74 8.75 3.97
CA VAL A 364 -12.94 7.63 4.50
C VAL A 364 -11.76 7.31 3.58
N ARG A 365 -11.98 7.29 2.26
CA ARG A 365 -10.93 7.02 1.26
C ARG A 365 -9.93 8.18 1.17
N LEU A 366 -10.43 9.42 1.20
CA LEU A 366 -9.59 10.62 1.23
C LEU A 366 -8.67 10.64 2.44
N SER A 367 -9.17 10.24 3.61
CA SER A 367 -8.42 10.24 4.86
C SER A 367 -7.20 9.33 4.82
N VAL A 368 -7.30 8.15 4.17
CA VAL A 368 -6.18 7.21 4.01
C VAL A 368 -5.08 7.83 3.17
N MET A 369 -5.43 8.46 2.04
CA MET A 369 -4.45 9.13 1.18
C MET A 369 -3.80 10.34 1.87
N LYS A 370 -4.60 11.17 2.54
CA LYS A 370 -4.10 12.29 3.34
C LYS A 370 -3.13 11.80 4.41
N SER A 371 -3.43 10.69 5.10
CA SER A 371 -2.57 10.09 6.13
C SER A 371 -1.28 9.51 5.53
N LEU A 372 -1.37 8.82 4.39
CA LEU A 372 -0.21 8.30 3.66
C LEU A 372 0.83 9.41 3.38
N LEU A 373 0.37 10.53 2.82
CA LEU A 373 1.23 11.68 2.50
C LEU A 373 1.68 12.46 3.73
N SER A 374 0.77 12.74 4.68
CA SER A 374 1.07 13.65 5.80
C SER A 374 1.75 12.98 7.00
N GLN A 375 1.65 11.66 7.15
CA GLN A 375 2.13 10.93 8.34
C GLN A 375 3.03 9.74 7.99
N ASN A 376 2.54 8.80 7.17
CA ASN A 376 3.26 7.54 6.94
C ASN A 376 4.56 7.74 6.15
N LEU A 377 4.52 8.39 4.98
CA LEU A 377 5.72 8.64 4.18
C LEU A 377 6.76 9.49 4.95
N PRO A 378 6.37 10.61 5.61
CA PRO A 378 7.29 11.43 6.40
C PRO A 378 8.03 10.68 7.51
N ALA A 379 7.37 9.71 8.17
CA ALA A 379 7.98 8.91 9.24
C ALA A 379 9.15 8.04 8.75
N HIS A 380 9.22 7.74 7.45
CA HIS A 380 10.30 6.93 6.88
C HIS A 380 11.48 7.76 6.36
N LEU A 381 11.36 9.09 6.29
CA LEU A 381 12.40 9.96 5.74
C LEU A 381 13.66 10.03 6.62
N ALA A 382 13.65 9.54 7.86
CA ALA A 382 14.88 9.42 8.65
C ALA A 382 15.82 8.31 8.14
N ASP A 383 15.38 7.46 7.21
CA ASP A 383 16.23 6.48 6.55
C ASP A 383 16.91 7.10 5.30
N PRO A 384 18.25 7.15 5.25
CA PRO A 384 18.99 7.73 4.12
C PRO A 384 18.68 7.12 2.74
N ALA A 385 18.33 5.83 2.68
CA ALA A 385 18.01 5.19 1.41
C ALA A 385 16.66 5.69 0.89
N ILE A 386 15.69 5.90 1.79
CA ILE A 386 14.38 6.46 1.43
C ILE A 386 14.54 7.92 0.99
N LEU A 387 15.33 8.75 1.71
CA LEU A 387 15.62 10.13 1.28
C LEU A 387 16.20 10.19 -0.12
N PHE A 388 17.19 9.35 -0.41
CA PHE A 388 17.83 9.30 -1.73
C PHE A 388 16.85 8.90 -2.84
N VAL A 389 16.00 7.90 -2.60
CA VAL A 389 14.99 7.51 -3.60
C VAL A 389 13.90 8.58 -3.74
N CYS A 390 13.49 9.24 -2.65
CA CYS A 390 12.59 10.38 -2.69
C CYS A 390 13.17 11.56 -3.47
N GLU A 391 14.47 11.87 -3.34
CA GLU A 391 15.15 12.90 -4.16
C GLU A 391 14.97 12.60 -5.65
N ASN A 392 15.23 11.37 -6.06
CA ASN A 392 15.09 10.95 -7.45
C ASN A 392 13.62 11.03 -7.91
N ALA A 393 12.69 10.50 -7.11
CA ALA A 393 11.26 10.51 -7.43
C ALA A 393 10.71 11.95 -7.56
N LEU A 394 11.05 12.84 -6.62
CA LEU A 394 10.65 14.25 -6.67
C LEU A 394 11.30 15.00 -7.84
N SER A 395 12.52 14.63 -8.24
CA SER A 395 13.19 15.22 -9.41
C SER A 395 12.54 14.84 -10.73
N THR A 396 11.75 13.76 -10.77
CA THR A 396 10.98 13.36 -11.97
C THR A 396 9.61 14.01 -12.08
N LEU A 397 9.14 14.71 -11.05
CA LEU A 397 7.88 15.43 -11.10
C LEU A 397 8.03 16.71 -11.92
N SER A 398 7.18 16.87 -12.92
CA SER A 398 7.07 18.14 -13.65
C SER A 398 6.35 19.20 -12.83
N VAL A 399 6.48 20.46 -13.24
CA VAL A 399 5.80 21.59 -12.60
C VAL A 399 4.29 21.42 -12.65
N GLU A 400 3.75 20.88 -13.75
CA GLU A 400 2.31 20.62 -13.89
C GLU A 400 1.81 19.60 -12.87
N HIS A 401 2.58 18.54 -12.58
CA HIS A 401 2.21 17.57 -11.54
C HIS A 401 2.19 18.22 -10.15
N GLN A 402 3.14 19.11 -9.86
CA GLN A 402 3.16 19.85 -8.59
C GLN A 402 1.94 20.78 -8.48
N GLU A 403 1.61 21.50 -9.55
CA GLU A 403 0.42 22.37 -9.60
C GLU A 403 -0.88 21.57 -9.42
N GLN A 404 -0.99 20.38 -10.02
CA GLN A 404 -2.14 19.48 -9.84
C GLN A 404 -2.34 19.07 -8.38
N ILE A 405 -1.26 18.65 -7.70
CA ILE A 405 -1.35 18.27 -6.29
C ILE A 405 -1.71 19.50 -5.44
N MET A 406 -1.06 20.63 -5.70
CA MET A 406 -1.23 21.87 -4.93
C MET A 406 -2.59 22.53 -5.14
N GLY A 407 -3.24 22.31 -6.28
CA GLY A 407 -4.63 22.71 -6.56
C GLY A 407 -5.68 21.74 -6.01
N SER A 408 -5.29 20.64 -5.37
CA SER A 408 -6.19 19.59 -4.89
C SER A 408 -6.42 19.62 -3.37
N VAL A 409 -7.35 18.77 -2.91
CA VAL A 409 -7.61 18.52 -1.48
C VAL A 409 -6.40 17.93 -0.72
N PHE A 410 -5.38 17.44 -1.44
CA PHE A 410 -4.17 16.88 -0.86
C PHE A 410 -3.07 17.90 -0.59
N ALA A 411 -3.22 19.16 -1.03
CA ALA A 411 -2.19 20.18 -0.89
C ALA A 411 -1.64 20.35 0.55
N PRO A 412 -2.46 20.34 1.63
CA PRO A 412 -1.93 20.41 3.00
C PRO A 412 -1.07 19.19 3.37
N ALA A 413 -1.50 17.99 2.98
CA ALA A 413 -0.76 16.76 3.25
C ALA A 413 0.55 16.71 2.45
N TRP A 414 0.51 17.15 1.20
CA TRP A 414 1.69 17.27 0.34
C TRP A 414 2.70 18.28 0.89
N LYS A 415 2.25 19.47 1.33
CA LYS A 415 3.11 20.46 1.99
C LYS A 415 3.82 19.90 3.22
N SER A 416 3.09 19.14 4.04
CA SER A 416 3.66 18.46 5.21
C SER A 416 4.80 17.52 4.80
N PHE A 417 4.57 16.68 3.78
CA PHE A 417 5.60 15.80 3.23
C PHE A 417 6.81 16.56 2.68
N VAL A 418 6.58 17.53 1.80
CA VAL A 418 7.64 18.30 1.13
C VAL A 418 8.50 19.07 2.13
N ASN A 419 7.89 19.67 3.15
CA ASN A 419 8.64 20.35 4.20
C ASN A 419 9.53 19.37 4.98
N ARG A 420 9.02 18.16 5.30
CA ARG A 420 9.80 17.17 6.04
C ARG A 420 10.95 16.64 5.21
N PHE A 421 10.69 16.36 3.93
CA PHE A 421 11.71 15.97 2.99
C PHE A 421 12.78 17.05 2.87
N PHE A 422 12.39 18.32 2.68
CA PHE A 422 13.32 19.44 2.56
C PHE A 422 14.29 19.53 3.75
N ASP A 423 13.76 19.56 4.97
CA ASP A 423 14.57 19.68 6.19
C ASP A 423 15.61 18.56 6.32
N LEU A 424 15.17 17.31 6.13
CA LEU A 424 16.05 16.15 6.22
C LEU A 424 17.00 16.04 5.02
N PHE A 425 16.59 16.49 3.84
CA PHE A 425 17.40 16.44 2.64
C PHE A 425 18.53 17.46 2.67
N VAL A 426 18.30 18.66 3.20
CA VAL A 426 19.37 19.64 3.47
C VAL A 426 20.36 19.06 4.48
N PHE A 427 19.87 18.43 5.56
CA PHE A 427 20.74 17.74 6.52
C PHE A 427 21.54 16.60 5.86
N TYR A 428 20.90 15.79 5.02
CA TYR A 428 21.54 14.72 4.24
C TYR A 428 22.66 15.26 3.35
N CYS A 429 22.41 16.32 2.59
CA CYS A 429 23.40 16.96 1.74
C CYS A 429 24.56 17.50 2.58
N TYR A 430 24.27 18.16 3.70
CA TYR A 430 25.29 18.64 4.63
C TYR A 430 26.15 17.48 5.16
N PHE A 431 25.52 16.39 5.62
CA PHE A 431 26.22 15.21 6.12
C PHE A 431 27.16 14.60 5.07
N GLU A 432 26.70 14.47 3.83
CA GLU A 432 27.47 13.92 2.73
C GLU A 432 28.66 14.82 2.33
N ILE A 433 28.43 16.14 2.21
CA ILE A 433 29.41 17.12 1.71
C ILE A 433 30.42 17.53 2.79
N ALA A 434 29.96 17.73 4.03
CA ALA A 434 30.84 18.08 5.15
C ALA A 434 31.82 16.94 5.48
N GLY A 435 31.46 15.70 5.10
CA GLY A 435 32.25 14.51 5.26
C GLY A 435 31.94 13.76 6.56
N TYR A 436 32.27 12.46 6.54
CA TYR A 436 32.02 11.53 7.65
C TYR A 436 32.95 11.74 8.84
N HIS A 437 33.94 12.62 8.73
CA HIS A 437 35.12 12.63 9.61
C HIS A 437 35.04 13.65 10.73
N ARG A 438 35.01 13.13 11.96
CA ARG A 438 35.96 13.41 13.06
C ARG A 438 35.89 12.26 14.07
N GLY A 439 36.08 11.01 13.66
CA GLY A 439 35.86 9.86 14.56
C GLY A 439 36.40 8.54 14.03
N CYS A 440 36.91 7.69 14.92
CA CYS A 440 37.28 6.32 14.64
C CYS A 440 36.01 5.55 14.30
N PHE A 441 36.00 4.92 13.13
CA PHE A 441 34.85 4.24 12.58
C PHE A 441 34.40 3.04 13.43
N LYS A 442 35.34 2.36 14.11
CA LYS A 442 35.03 1.21 14.96
C LYS A 442 34.51 1.57 16.36
N CYS A 443 35.06 2.61 16.98
CA CYS A 443 34.86 2.89 18.42
C CYS A 443 34.37 4.32 18.71
N GLY A 444 34.11 5.13 17.69
CA GLY A 444 33.64 6.51 17.83
C GLY A 444 34.71 7.55 18.19
N ASN A 445 35.87 7.15 18.70
CA ASN A 445 36.93 8.05 19.20
C ASN A 445 37.26 9.20 18.23
N ILE A 446 37.06 10.43 18.68
CA ILE A 446 37.25 11.64 17.89
C ILE A 446 38.73 12.06 17.89
N ALA A 447 39.25 12.50 16.73
CA ALA A 447 40.53 13.19 16.68
C ALA A 447 40.45 14.46 17.56
N SER A 448 41.37 14.58 18.51
CA SER A 448 41.50 15.73 19.40
C SER A 448 42.97 16.07 19.61
N ASP A 449 43.34 17.36 19.53
CA ASP A 449 44.71 17.82 19.84
C ASP A 449 45.05 17.65 21.34
N ASP A 450 44.07 17.42 22.23
CA ASP A 450 44.34 17.19 23.66
C ASP A 450 44.60 15.72 24.02
N ARG A 451 44.10 14.74 23.24
CA ARG A 451 44.27 13.31 23.55
C ARG A 451 45.30 12.58 22.66
N LYS A 452 46.05 13.27 21.80
CA LYS A 452 47.02 12.65 20.86
C LYS A 452 46.44 11.48 20.03
N VAL A 453 45.12 11.44 19.80
CA VAL A 453 44.51 10.36 19.00
C VAL A 453 44.59 10.76 17.53
N THR A 454 45.64 10.32 16.85
CA THR A 454 45.78 10.50 15.40
C THR A 454 44.95 9.44 14.67
N LEU A 455 43.88 9.88 14.02
CA LEU A 455 43.07 9.01 13.18
C LEU A 455 43.80 8.69 11.86
N ARG A 456 43.81 7.41 11.49
CA ARG A 456 44.42 6.89 10.26
C ARG A 456 43.33 6.51 9.27
N ARG A 457 43.41 7.04 8.06
CA ARG A 457 42.47 6.67 6.99
C ARG A 457 42.72 5.27 6.47
N CYS A 458 41.66 4.57 6.09
CA CYS A 458 41.80 3.35 5.29
C CYS A 458 42.54 3.66 3.99
N VAL A 459 43.65 2.97 3.74
CA VAL A 459 44.54 3.26 2.60
C VAL A 459 43.85 3.00 1.26
N ALA A 460 42.94 2.03 1.21
CA ALA A 460 42.24 1.62 0.00
C ALA A 460 41.09 2.57 -0.38
N CYS A 461 40.14 2.81 0.52
CA CYS A 461 38.97 3.64 0.21
C CYS A 461 39.11 5.11 0.61
N ARG A 462 40.00 5.44 1.56
CA ARG A 462 40.21 6.78 2.13
C ARG A 462 38.96 7.45 2.73
N ASN A 463 37.84 6.74 2.85
CA ASN A 463 36.53 7.25 3.28
C ASN A 463 36.23 6.98 4.76
N VAL A 464 36.98 6.12 5.45
CA VAL A 464 36.82 5.83 6.88
C VAL A 464 38.15 6.03 7.61
N GLU A 465 38.07 6.33 8.90
CA GLU A 465 39.20 6.66 9.77
C GLU A 465 39.21 5.75 11.00
N TYR A 466 40.38 5.36 11.49
CA TYR A 466 40.53 4.51 12.68
C TYR A 466 41.56 5.10 13.63
N CYS A 467 41.33 5.03 14.95
CA CYS A 467 42.32 5.47 15.93
C CYS A 467 43.50 4.49 16.07
N SER A 468 43.32 3.23 15.65
CA SER A 468 44.35 2.20 15.77
C SER A 468 44.21 1.10 14.70
N LYS A 469 45.25 0.26 14.56
CA LYS A 469 45.24 -0.88 13.62
C LYS A 469 44.27 -1.97 14.10
N GLU A 470 44.10 -2.10 15.40
CA GLU A 470 43.18 -3.04 16.06
C GLU A 470 41.73 -2.68 15.74
N CYS A 471 41.39 -1.38 15.81
CA CYS A 471 40.08 -0.89 15.39
C CYS A 471 39.81 -1.16 13.91
N GLN A 472 40.81 -0.97 13.04
CA GLN A 472 40.70 -1.29 11.62
C GLN A 472 40.54 -2.79 11.37
N MET A 473 41.31 -3.64 12.04
CA MET A 473 41.25 -5.10 11.86
C MET A 473 39.95 -5.70 12.39
N SER A 474 39.45 -5.17 13.51
CA SER A 474 38.16 -5.56 14.09
C SER A 474 36.99 -5.23 13.15
N ASP A 475 37.05 -4.07 12.49
CA ASP A 475 36.04 -3.64 11.52
C ASP A 475 36.19 -4.29 10.13
N TRP A 476 37.37 -4.82 9.80
CA TRP A 476 37.70 -5.27 8.44
C TRP A 476 36.74 -6.30 7.89
N LYS A 477 36.18 -7.20 8.72
CA LYS A 477 35.19 -8.19 8.29
C LYS A 477 33.96 -7.53 7.64
N ASP A 478 33.50 -6.43 8.21
CA ASP A 478 32.33 -5.67 7.72
C ASP A 478 32.74 -4.65 6.65
N HIS A 479 33.86 -3.95 6.87
CA HIS A 479 34.34 -2.90 5.97
C HIS A 479 34.81 -3.42 4.62
N LYS A 480 35.39 -4.63 4.53
CA LYS A 480 36.02 -5.13 3.30
C LYS A 480 35.09 -5.07 2.09
N ARG A 481 33.80 -5.40 2.28
CA ARG A 481 32.79 -5.33 1.22
C ARG A 481 32.57 -3.89 0.75
N ASP A 482 32.43 -2.98 1.71
CA ASP A 482 32.09 -1.59 1.45
C ASP A 482 33.32 -0.77 0.98
N CYS A 483 34.53 -1.21 1.34
CA CYS A 483 35.80 -0.57 0.98
C CYS A 483 35.97 -0.47 -0.54
N LYS A 484 35.52 -1.49 -1.29
CA LYS A 484 35.60 -1.51 -2.75
C LYS A 484 34.62 -0.53 -3.39
N SER A 485 33.37 -0.49 -2.92
CA SER A 485 32.34 0.44 -3.43
C SER A 485 32.66 1.91 -3.12
N LEU A 486 33.38 2.18 -2.03
CA LEU A 486 33.79 3.52 -1.66
C LEU A 486 34.92 4.10 -2.52
N LYS A 487 35.66 3.25 -3.21
CA LYS A 487 36.79 3.67 -4.06
C LYS A 487 36.31 4.39 -5.34
N ASP A 488 35.10 4.07 -5.82
CA ASP A 488 34.59 4.47 -7.13
C ASP A 488 33.40 5.44 -7.07
N LYS A 489 33.27 6.25 -6.00
CA LYS A 489 32.07 7.09 -5.76
C LYS A 489 31.68 7.97 -6.96
N LYS A 490 30.62 7.54 -7.67
CA LYS A 490 29.61 8.40 -8.30
C LYS A 490 28.46 8.62 -7.31
N SER A 491 27.64 9.64 -7.54
CA SER A 491 26.44 9.96 -6.73
C SER A 491 25.53 8.74 -6.55
N GLY A 492 25.17 8.41 -5.31
CA GLY A 492 24.39 7.24 -4.93
C GLY A 492 23.95 7.29 -3.47
N PRO A 493 23.15 6.31 -2.98
CA PRO A 493 22.70 6.28 -1.59
C PRO A 493 23.89 6.19 -0.62
N LEU A 494 23.70 6.66 0.62
CA LEU A 494 24.74 6.55 1.64
C LEU A 494 25.19 5.07 1.80
N PRO A 495 26.51 4.82 1.87
CA PRO A 495 27.00 3.47 2.06
C PRO A 495 26.55 2.93 3.43
N ARG A 496 26.37 1.61 3.53
CA ARG A 496 25.75 0.95 4.71
C ARG A 496 26.40 1.39 6.03
N TRP A 497 27.73 1.47 6.05
CA TRP A 497 28.51 1.89 7.21
C TRP A 497 28.27 3.35 7.65
N ALA A 498 27.84 4.24 6.76
CA ALA A 498 27.58 5.64 7.07
C ALA A 498 26.18 5.87 7.66
N ILE A 499 25.27 4.88 7.52
CA ILE A 499 23.89 4.99 8.00
C ILE A 499 23.81 5.18 9.53
N PRO A 500 24.52 4.40 10.37
CA PRO A 500 24.51 4.63 11.81
C PRO A 500 25.04 6.02 12.21
N LEU A 501 26.10 6.49 11.53
CA LEU A 501 26.66 7.83 11.76
C LEU A 501 25.68 8.94 11.37
N PHE A 502 24.95 8.77 10.26
CA PHE A 502 23.89 9.70 9.86
C PHE A 502 22.82 9.79 10.95
N LYS A 503 22.29 8.65 11.40
CA LYS A 503 21.22 8.59 12.42
C LYS A 503 21.67 9.20 13.74
N ARG A 504 22.90 8.92 14.17
CA ARG A 504 23.47 9.51 15.38
C ARG A 504 23.62 11.03 15.29
N ARG A 505 24.10 11.53 14.15
CA ARG A 505 24.24 12.99 13.95
C ARG A 505 22.89 13.67 13.81
N LEU A 506 21.91 13.02 13.18
CA LEU A 506 20.53 13.52 13.08
C LEU A 506 19.92 13.65 14.48
N ALA A 507 20.02 12.59 15.30
CA ALA A 507 19.55 12.60 16.68
C ALA A 507 20.20 13.72 17.52
N ALA A 508 21.53 13.86 17.45
CA ALA A 508 22.23 14.92 18.16
C ALA A 508 21.81 16.32 17.68
N PHE A 509 21.56 16.47 16.38
CA PHE A 509 21.07 17.71 15.79
C PHE A 509 19.66 18.04 16.29
N ASP A 510 18.74 17.07 16.27
CA ASP A 510 17.37 17.25 16.73
C ASP A 510 17.31 17.56 18.24
N VAL A 511 18.11 16.88 19.08
CA VAL A 511 18.21 17.21 20.50
C VAL A 511 18.62 18.66 20.73
N ARG A 512 19.64 19.15 20.00
CA ARG A 512 20.07 20.55 20.11
C ARG A 512 18.98 21.51 19.65
N ARG A 513 18.32 21.17 18.53
CA ARG A 513 17.23 21.97 17.98
C ARG A 513 16.07 22.10 18.97
N HIS A 514 15.76 21.05 19.71
CA HIS A 514 14.64 21.00 20.67
C HIS A 514 15.05 21.20 22.13
N LEU A 515 16.27 21.69 22.40
CA LEU A 515 16.80 21.85 23.75
C LEU A 515 15.90 22.70 24.68
N PRO A 516 15.29 23.82 24.25
CA PRO A 516 14.36 24.55 25.11
C PRO A 516 13.16 23.70 25.52
N GLY A 517 12.53 22.99 24.59
CA GLY A 517 11.39 22.14 24.89
C GLY A 517 11.76 20.96 25.79
N ILE A 518 12.98 20.44 25.66
CA ILE A 518 13.52 19.40 26.54
C ILE A 518 13.70 19.97 27.96
N ARG A 519 14.26 21.18 28.10
CA ARG A 519 14.42 21.86 29.39
C ARG A 519 13.08 22.08 30.08
N ASP A 520 12.11 22.62 29.35
CA ASP A 520 10.76 22.87 29.86
C ASP A 520 10.13 21.58 30.36
N ARG A 521 10.24 20.49 29.59
CA ARG A 521 9.75 19.16 29.97
C ARG A 521 10.49 18.58 31.16
N MET A 522 11.81 18.73 31.23
CA MET A 522 12.62 18.25 32.34
C MET A 522 12.24 18.96 33.64
N ALA A 523 12.13 20.29 33.61
CA ALA A 523 11.68 21.10 34.74
C ALA A 523 10.25 20.76 35.18
N GLN A 524 9.36 20.46 34.21
CA GLN A 524 7.97 20.10 34.51
C GLN A 524 7.84 18.69 35.11
N LYS A 525 8.53 17.70 34.54
CA LYS A 525 8.37 16.27 34.90
C LYS A 525 9.28 15.87 36.07
N TYR A 526 10.45 16.49 36.19
CA TYR A 526 11.48 16.16 37.17
C TYR A 526 12.13 17.44 37.76
N PRO A 527 11.37 18.28 38.49
CA PRO A 527 11.82 19.60 38.95
C PRO A 527 13.07 19.58 39.85
N CYS A 528 13.35 18.44 40.50
CA CYS A 528 14.48 18.28 41.42
C CYS A 528 15.75 17.74 40.74
N PHE A 529 15.70 17.44 39.45
CA PHE A 529 16.83 16.86 38.72
C PHE A 529 17.37 17.86 37.70
N PRO A 530 18.71 18.06 37.64
CA PRO A 530 19.31 18.87 36.60
C PRO A 530 19.12 18.21 35.24
N LEU A 531 19.22 19.01 34.17
CA LEU A 531 19.12 18.54 32.79
C LEU A 531 20.15 17.44 32.44
N GLN A 532 21.28 17.43 33.14
CA GLN A 532 22.32 16.38 33.10
C GLN A 532 21.82 14.98 33.46
N CYS A 533 20.73 14.88 34.20
CA CYS A 533 20.11 13.61 34.54
C CYS A 533 19.09 13.14 33.49
N ALA A 534 18.80 13.96 32.48
CA ALA A 534 17.83 13.63 31.45
C ALA A 534 18.40 12.62 30.45
N LEU A 535 17.63 11.56 30.21
CA LEU A 535 17.76 10.69 29.06
C LEU A 535 16.71 11.05 28.01
N ILE A 536 17.19 11.21 26.78
CA ILE A 536 16.34 11.52 25.63
C ILE A 536 16.23 10.28 24.73
N SER A 537 14.99 9.94 24.35
CA SER A 537 14.71 8.97 23.28
C SER A 537 13.98 9.64 22.13
N LEU A 538 14.42 9.37 20.91
CA LEU A 538 13.85 9.89 19.68
C LEU A 538 13.28 8.75 18.85
N HIS A 539 12.00 8.85 18.49
CA HIS A 539 11.30 7.90 17.64
C HIS A 539 10.93 8.56 16.32
N TYR A 540 11.68 8.22 15.28
CA TYR A 540 11.44 8.72 13.93
C TYR A 540 10.34 7.95 13.19
N GLY A 541 9.93 6.78 13.70
CA GLY A 541 8.83 5.98 13.13
C GLY A 541 7.44 6.61 13.25
N PHE A 542 7.35 7.84 13.78
CA PHE A 542 6.14 8.64 13.86
C PHE A 542 6.36 9.98 13.17
N PHE A 543 5.27 10.58 12.68
CA PHE A 543 5.30 11.94 12.19
C PHE A 543 4.15 12.76 12.80
N PRO A 544 4.44 13.91 13.45
CA PRO A 544 5.79 14.42 13.76
C PRO A 544 6.62 13.43 14.62
N PRO A 545 7.96 13.45 14.55
CA PRO A 545 8.79 12.56 15.36
C PRO A 545 8.50 12.76 16.86
N ARG A 546 8.55 11.66 17.62
CA ARG A 546 8.31 11.70 19.07
C ARG A 546 9.61 11.81 19.85
N LEU A 547 9.62 12.70 20.83
CA LEU A 547 10.73 12.91 21.75
C LEU A 547 10.26 12.61 23.18
N LEU A 548 10.96 11.68 23.83
CA LEU A 548 10.72 11.28 25.23
C LEU A 548 11.84 11.82 26.12
N VAL A 549 11.47 12.33 27.29
CA VAL A 549 12.40 12.78 28.33
C VAL A 549 12.12 11.96 29.60
N ALA A 550 13.13 11.23 30.07
CA ALA A 550 13.03 10.36 31.23
C ALA A 550 14.32 10.39 32.07
N LEU A 551 14.26 9.88 33.30
CA LEU A 551 15.47 9.59 34.08
C LEU A 551 16.03 8.22 33.70
N ALA A 552 17.32 8.00 33.98
CA ALA A 552 17.98 6.71 33.74
C ALA A 552 17.30 5.53 34.45
N SER A 553 16.73 5.77 35.63
CA SER A 553 16.00 4.77 36.42
C SER A 553 14.65 4.34 35.80
N GLU A 554 14.12 5.08 34.83
CA GLU A 554 12.76 4.88 34.30
C GLU A 554 12.74 4.27 32.90
N MET A 555 13.92 4.15 32.27
CA MET A 555 14.02 3.53 30.95
C MET A 555 14.17 2.00 31.10
N PRO A 556 13.40 1.19 30.36
CA PRO A 556 13.61 -0.25 30.31
C PRO A 556 14.95 -0.53 29.59
N ILE A 557 16.02 -0.76 30.37
CA ILE A 557 17.33 -1.15 29.83
C ILE A 557 17.28 -2.65 29.53
N PRO A 558 17.57 -3.12 28.30
CA PRO A 558 17.70 -4.54 28.03
C PRO A 558 19.08 -5.05 28.46
N ASP A 559 19.08 -6.16 29.19
CA ASP A 559 20.20 -7.07 29.53
C ASP A 559 21.31 -6.57 30.48
N GLU A 560 21.53 -7.32 31.58
CA GLU A 560 22.61 -7.11 32.56
C GLU A 560 24.02 -7.23 31.95
N LYS A 561 24.18 -7.98 30.86
CA LYS A 561 25.48 -8.08 30.13
C LYS A 561 25.93 -6.75 29.53
N LEU A 562 25.00 -5.84 29.23
CA LEU A 562 25.34 -4.50 28.74
C LEU A 562 25.87 -3.58 29.84
N MET A 563 25.66 -3.91 31.12
CA MET A 563 26.22 -3.15 32.25
C MET A 563 27.71 -3.43 32.47
N GLU A 564 28.21 -4.65 32.29
CA GLU A 564 29.64 -4.97 32.52
C GLU A 564 30.57 -4.28 31.51
N GLU A 565 30.14 -4.12 30.25
CA GLU A 565 30.91 -3.38 29.24
C GLU A 565 30.80 -1.85 29.41
N SER A 566 29.70 -1.36 29.99
CA SER A 566 29.45 0.07 30.22
C SER A 566 30.07 0.58 31.53
N ALA A 567 30.13 -0.26 32.57
CA ALA A 567 30.69 0.09 33.88
C ALA A 567 32.21 0.34 33.83
N ASN A 568 32.92 -0.24 32.85
CA ASN A 568 34.36 -0.06 32.70
C ASN A 568 34.77 1.22 31.95
N SER A 569 33.83 2.04 31.44
CA SER A 569 34.13 3.24 30.63
C SER A 569 33.53 4.55 31.15
N LEU A 570 32.73 4.52 32.20
CA LEU A 570 32.02 5.69 32.72
C LEU A 570 32.72 6.26 33.96
N PHE A 571 33.51 7.31 33.77
CA PHE A 571 33.55 8.54 34.59
C PHE A 571 34.68 9.41 34.01
N HIS A 572 34.36 10.67 33.72
CA HIS A 572 35.17 11.69 33.03
C HIS A 572 34.99 11.81 31.50
N ASN A 573 34.27 12.89 31.17
CA ASN A 573 34.10 13.54 29.87
C ASN A 573 32.86 13.10 29.09
N LEU A 574 31.92 14.05 28.99
CA LEU A 574 30.94 14.21 27.91
C LEU A 574 31.29 13.40 26.65
N CYS A 575 30.61 12.28 26.43
CA CYS A 575 30.63 11.58 25.16
C CYS A 575 29.19 11.38 24.71
N PHE A 576 28.80 12.12 23.67
CA PHE A 576 27.59 11.88 22.86
C PHE A 576 27.64 10.51 22.14
N ASP A 577 28.36 9.51 22.68
CA ASP A 577 28.82 8.30 21.98
C ASP A 577 27.87 7.11 22.05
N ASP A 578 26.98 7.04 23.03
CA ASP A 578 26.09 5.88 23.21
C ASP A 578 24.67 6.10 22.65
N VAL A 579 24.55 6.60 21.41
CA VAL A 579 23.27 6.48 20.68
C VAL A 579 23.09 5.01 20.28
N ARG A 580 22.29 4.26 21.03
CA ARG A 580 21.99 2.85 20.75
C ARG A 580 20.75 2.75 19.86
N LEU A 581 20.89 2.07 18.72
CA LEU A 581 19.83 1.82 17.75
C LEU A 581 19.08 0.55 18.17
N HIS A 582 17.82 0.68 18.59
CA HIS A 582 17.08 -0.47 19.13
C HIS A 582 16.38 -1.33 18.06
N ASP A 583 16.12 -0.76 16.87
CA ASP A 583 15.32 -1.40 15.81
C ASP A 583 15.45 -0.71 14.42
N GLY A 584 16.43 0.18 14.23
CA GLY A 584 16.58 0.95 12.99
C GLY A 584 15.64 2.16 12.85
N SER A 585 14.67 2.36 13.75
CA SER A 585 13.75 3.52 13.79
C SER A 585 13.82 4.37 15.06
N SER A 586 14.48 3.84 16.10
CA SER A 586 14.59 4.46 17.43
C SER A 586 16.06 4.74 17.80
N CYS A 587 16.36 5.96 18.24
CA CYS A 587 17.62 6.31 18.89
C CYS A 587 17.37 6.47 20.40
N VAL A 588 18.03 5.67 21.23
CA VAL A 588 17.98 5.79 22.69
C VAL A 588 19.32 6.35 23.19
N CYS A 589 19.23 7.34 24.07
CA CYS A 589 20.28 7.97 24.88
C CYS A 589 21.01 9.17 24.24
N CYS A 590 20.62 10.37 24.69
CA CYS A 590 21.46 11.55 24.75
C CYS A 590 21.40 12.11 26.18
N ILE A 591 22.54 12.21 26.86
CA ILE A 591 22.71 12.92 28.14
C ILE A 591 23.07 14.38 27.82
N VAL A 592 22.42 15.35 28.47
CA VAL A 592 22.59 16.79 28.18
C VAL A 592 23.34 17.49 29.31
N ASP A 593 24.60 17.88 29.11
CA ASP A 593 25.35 18.69 30.09
C ASP A 593 25.09 20.20 29.90
N GLU A 594 24.68 20.87 30.97
CA GLU A 594 24.69 22.33 31.07
C GLU A 594 25.98 22.77 31.75
N ARG A 595 26.89 23.39 30.98
CA ARG A 595 27.85 24.33 31.56
C ARG A 595 27.54 25.74 31.07
N ASP A 596 27.45 26.61 32.07
CA ASP A 596 27.16 28.04 32.11
C ASP A 596 27.91 28.86 31.03
N PRO A 597 27.27 29.75 30.25
CA PRO A 597 27.93 30.53 29.21
C PRO A 597 28.86 31.65 29.73
N GLU A 598 28.91 31.95 31.03
CA GLU A 598 29.60 33.16 31.55
C GLU A 598 30.76 32.92 32.56
N GLY A 599 31.24 31.69 32.75
CA GLY A 599 32.37 31.40 33.67
C GLY A 599 33.77 31.65 33.08
N PRO A 600 34.78 32.08 33.88
CA PRO A 600 36.12 32.40 33.39
C PRO A 600 36.85 31.14 32.87
N LEU A 601 37.19 31.19 31.58
CA LEU A 601 37.92 30.19 30.81
C LEU A 601 39.32 29.93 31.37
N HIS A 602 39.51 28.84 32.12
CA HIS A 602 40.83 28.23 32.27
C HIS A 602 40.73 26.69 32.26
N HIS A 603 41.32 26.12 31.22
CA HIS A 603 41.68 24.70 31.05
C HIS A 603 40.55 23.67 30.90
N GLN A 604 39.98 23.58 29.71
CA GLN A 604 39.56 22.32 29.07
C GLN A 604 39.32 22.59 27.57
N LYS A 605 40.21 22.13 26.68
CA LYS A 605 39.99 22.28 25.23
C LYS A 605 39.03 21.18 24.77
N PHE A 606 37.78 21.56 24.58
CA PHE A 606 36.75 20.72 23.98
C PHE A 606 36.89 20.73 22.46
N TYR A 607 37.04 19.56 21.86
CA TYR A 607 37.06 19.38 20.41
C TYR A 607 35.64 19.40 19.89
N TRP A 608 35.25 20.58 19.45
CA TRP A 608 34.05 20.85 18.72
C TRP A 608 33.84 19.82 17.58
N SER A 609 32.67 19.16 17.56
CA SER A 609 32.00 18.90 16.28
C SER A 609 31.90 20.25 15.57
N PRO A 610 32.34 20.40 14.31
CA PRO A 610 32.74 21.69 13.79
C PRO A 610 31.72 22.79 14.11
N PRO A 611 32.11 23.86 14.82
CA PRO A 611 31.28 25.05 14.98
C PRO A 611 31.46 25.88 13.73
N TYR A 612 31.11 25.35 12.56
CA TYR A 612 31.43 26.08 11.32
C TYR A 612 30.56 27.32 11.10
N PHE A 613 29.58 27.59 11.97
CA PHE A 613 28.73 28.78 11.89
C PHE A 613 28.63 29.62 13.16
N ALA A 614 29.15 29.19 14.31
CA ALA A 614 28.82 29.85 15.59
C ALA A 614 29.97 30.63 16.26
N SER A 615 31.24 30.45 15.86
CA SER A 615 32.35 30.91 16.73
C SER A 615 33.10 32.16 16.30
N ASN A 616 32.87 32.75 15.12
CA ASN A 616 33.71 33.87 14.62
C ASN A 616 32.99 35.20 14.35
N TYR A 617 31.69 35.32 14.65
CA TYR A 617 31.04 36.63 14.64
C TYR A 617 30.96 37.15 16.07
N GLY A 618 31.94 37.97 16.43
CA GLY A 618 31.77 38.92 17.52
C GLY A 618 30.51 39.74 17.25
N SER A 619 29.60 39.75 18.21
CA SER A 619 28.31 40.44 18.22
C SER A 619 27.30 40.03 17.12
N ILE A 620 26.14 39.52 17.58
CA ILE A 620 24.92 39.10 16.84
C ILE A 620 24.99 37.64 16.35
N CYS A 621 24.39 36.66 17.04
CA CYS A 621 22.95 36.51 17.21
C CYS A 621 22.61 35.76 18.53
N PRO A 622 22.20 36.47 19.61
CA PRO A 622 21.71 35.83 20.82
C PRO A 622 20.34 35.22 20.50
N TYR A 623 20.20 33.89 20.59
CA TYR A 623 18.91 33.17 20.58
C TYR A 623 17.77 33.91 19.85
N VAL A 624 17.95 34.25 18.57
CA VAL A 624 16.84 34.87 17.86
C VAL A 624 15.84 33.76 17.60
N TYR A 625 14.73 33.83 18.34
CA TYR A 625 13.48 33.11 18.09
C TYR A 625 12.88 33.55 16.74
N MET A 626 13.62 33.40 15.65
CA MET A 626 13.05 33.48 14.32
C MET A 626 12.32 32.17 14.10
N ARG A 627 10.97 32.20 14.18
CA ARG A 627 10.13 31.17 13.59
C ARG A 627 10.42 31.14 12.10
N SER A 628 11.31 30.25 11.66
CA SER A 628 11.37 29.91 10.25
C SER A 628 9.99 29.32 9.87
N SER A 629 9.46 29.73 8.72
CA SER A 629 8.23 29.14 8.16
C SER A 629 8.41 27.68 7.72
N SER A 630 9.63 27.14 7.81
CA SER A 630 9.98 25.74 7.53
C SER A 630 10.21 24.89 8.79
N VAL A 631 10.01 25.41 10.00
CA VAL A 631 10.33 24.68 11.24
C VAL A 631 9.40 23.48 11.40
N MET A 632 9.95 22.27 11.27
CA MET A 632 9.25 21.03 11.60
C MET A 632 9.14 20.84 13.12
N PRO A 633 7.92 20.82 13.70
CA PRO A 633 7.74 20.59 15.13
C PRO A 633 7.94 19.12 15.50
N TYR A 634 8.54 18.88 16.67
CA TYR A 634 8.55 17.55 17.31
C TYR A 634 7.42 17.49 18.31
N ALA A 635 6.87 16.29 18.53
CA ALA A 635 5.83 16.09 19.52
C ALA A 635 6.37 15.41 20.77
N ASP A 636 5.89 15.84 21.93
CA ASP A 636 6.13 15.17 23.20
C ASP A 636 5.26 13.89 23.35
N GLU A 637 5.40 13.20 24.49
CA GLU A 637 4.60 12.02 24.88
C GLU A 637 3.08 12.21 24.75
N SER A 638 2.60 13.44 24.94
CA SER A 638 1.18 13.83 24.87
C SER A 638 0.75 14.31 23.49
N GLY A 639 1.65 14.29 22.49
CA GLY A 639 1.37 14.78 21.15
C GLY A 639 1.47 16.30 20.99
N ARG A 640 1.98 17.03 21.99
CA ARG A 640 2.10 18.50 21.94
C ARG A 640 3.43 18.90 21.29
N GLU A 641 3.36 19.94 20.46
CA GLU A 641 4.51 20.53 19.77
C GLU A 641 5.56 21.08 20.75
N MET A 642 6.83 20.74 20.50
CA MET A 642 7.99 21.18 21.27
C MET A 642 8.62 22.43 20.67
N SER A 643 9.06 23.35 21.54
CA SER A 643 9.80 24.55 21.14
C SER A 643 11.16 24.21 20.50
N THR A 644 11.63 25.09 19.61
CA THR A 644 12.85 24.92 18.82
C THR A 644 13.75 26.13 18.82
N VAL A 645 15.04 25.92 18.57
CA VAL A 645 16.02 26.97 18.23
C VAL A 645 16.49 26.87 16.77
N TRP A 646 17.03 27.97 16.27
CA TRP A 646 17.71 28.04 14.98
C TRP A 646 18.87 27.04 14.91
N SER A 647 18.94 26.28 13.83
CA SER A 647 19.87 25.17 13.66
C SER A 647 20.84 25.37 12.49
N VAL A 648 21.86 24.51 12.37
CA VAL A 648 22.81 24.57 11.24
C VAL A 648 22.12 24.32 9.89
N VAL A 649 21.04 23.55 9.86
CA VAL A 649 20.24 23.31 8.64
C VAL A 649 19.51 24.60 8.25
N ASP A 650 18.93 25.30 9.23
CA ASP A 650 18.26 26.59 8.99
C ASP A 650 19.27 27.63 8.48
N GLU A 651 20.48 27.66 9.04
CA GLU A 651 21.54 28.55 8.60
C GLU A 651 22.01 28.26 7.17
N ILE A 652 22.21 26.98 6.82
CA ILE A 652 22.58 26.57 5.47
C ILE A 652 21.45 26.93 4.49
N ALA A 653 20.21 26.68 4.87
CA ALA A 653 19.06 27.01 4.04
C ALA A 653 18.96 28.51 3.79
N TYR A 654 19.08 29.33 4.85
CA TYR A 654 19.08 30.77 4.76
C TYR A 654 20.20 31.31 3.85
N ARG A 655 21.45 30.92 4.10
CA ARG A 655 22.61 31.39 3.30
C ARG A 655 22.60 30.89 1.86
N GLY A 656 22.04 29.71 1.64
CA GLY A 656 21.90 29.13 0.30
C GLY A 656 20.70 29.69 -0.47
N GLY A 657 19.82 30.48 0.16
CA GLY A 657 18.53 30.84 -0.41
C GLY A 657 17.74 29.59 -0.81
N LEU A 658 17.72 28.58 0.08
CA LEU A 658 17.00 27.33 -0.08
C LEU A 658 15.62 27.47 0.56
N SER A 659 14.62 26.90 -0.08
CA SER A 659 13.28 26.78 0.49
C SER A 659 12.55 25.57 -0.08
N PRO A 660 11.49 25.10 0.58
CA PRO A 660 10.60 24.08 0.03
C PRO A 660 10.04 24.44 -1.35
N GLN A 661 9.94 25.74 -1.67
CA GLN A 661 9.46 26.22 -2.97
C GLN A 661 10.27 25.68 -4.15
N MET A 662 11.57 25.46 -3.96
CA MET A 662 12.42 24.87 -4.99
C MET A 662 11.97 23.47 -5.42
N ILE A 663 11.32 22.72 -4.54
CA ILE A 663 10.78 21.38 -4.86
C ILE A 663 9.54 21.50 -5.75
N TYR A 664 8.64 22.45 -5.44
CA TYR A 664 7.46 22.72 -6.28
C TYR A 664 7.85 23.23 -7.68
N GLU A 665 8.99 23.92 -7.79
CA GLU A 665 9.54 24.42 -9.06
C GLU A 665 10.35 23.37 -9.85
N GLY A 666 10.42 22.12 -9.38
CA GLY A 666 11.20 21.05 -10.04
C GLY A 666 12.72 21.20 -9.90
N LYS A 667 13.20 22.05 -8.99
CA LYS A 667 14.63 22.37 -8.78
C LYS A 667 15.27 21.57 -7.65
N VAL A 668 14.79 20.34 -7.40
CA VAL A 668 15.29 19.47 -6.31
C VAL A 668 16.80 19.24 -6.41
N GLY A 669 17.30 18.97 -7.62
CA GLY A 669 18.73 18.77 -7.87
C GLY A 669 19.61 20.00 -7.60
N GLU A 670 19.03 21.22 -7.60
CA GLU A 670 19.78 22.43 -7.28
C GLU A 670 20.07 22.59 -5.79
N ILE A 671 19.26 21.98 -4.91
CA ILE A 671 19.43 22.07 -3.45
C ILE A 671 20.83 21.55 -3.08
N ARG A 672 21.19 20.38 -3.58
CA ARG A 672 22.50 19.74 -3.33
C ARG A 672 23.66 20.63 -3.76
N ARG A 673 23.58 21.23 -4.95
CA ARG A 673 24.59 22.16 -5.49
C ARG A 673 24.74 23.39 -4.60
N LYS A 674 23.63 24.01 -4.21
CA LYS A 674 23.64 25.20 -3.35
C LYS A 674 24.15 24.90 -1.93
N VAL A 675 23.81 23.75 -1.35
CA VAL A 675 24.39 23.30 -0.07
C VAL A 675 25.92 23.17 -0.18
N LEU A 676 26.42 22.59 -1.28
CA LEU A 676 27.85 22.49 -1.55
C LEU A 676 28.51 23.87 -1.65
N GLU A 677 27.91 24.81 -2.38
CA GLU A 677 28.41 26.18 -2.50
C GLU A 677 28.53 26.88 -1.15
N VAL A 678 27.51 26.76 -0.28
CA VAL A 678 27.55 27.30 1.08
C VAL A 678 28.72 26.69 1.85
N ILE A 679 28.85 25.37 1.88
CA ILE A 679 29.90 24.69 2.64
C ILE A 679 31.31 25.05 2.12
N VAL A 680 31.49 25.15 0.80
CA VAL A 680 32.77 25.52 0.19
C VAL A 680 33.13 26.96 0.51
N ARG A 681 32.18 27.90 0.41
CA ARG A 681 32.40 29.31 0.77
C ARG A 681 32.83 29.47 2.22
N GLU A 682 32.17 28.77 3.14
CA GLU A 682 32.56 28.82 4.56
C GLU A 682 33.93 28.18 4.81
N LYS A 683 34.22 27.03 4.18
CA LYS A 683 35.55 26.41 4.24
C LYS A 683 36.65 27.34 3.70
N ALA A 684 36.38 28.08 2.63
CA ALA A 684 37.32 29.05 2.06
C ALA A 684 37.54 30.25 2.98
N ARG A 685 36.47 30.83 3.56
CA ARG A 685 36.55 31.90 4.55
C ARG A 685 37.42 31.55 5.77
N MET A 686 37.45 30.28 6.17
CA MET A 686 38.26 29.84 7.30
C MET A 686 39.71 29.49 6.96
N ARG A 687 40.02 29.17 5.70
CA ARG A 687 41.42 28.97 5.25
C ARG A 687 42.14 30.30 5.03
N VAL A 688 41.38 31.35 4.77
CA VAL A 688 41.83 32.74 4.76
C VAL A 688 41.53 33.33 6.13
N GLY A 689 42.23 32.86 7.16
CA GLY A 689 42.23 33.56 8.45
C GLY A 689 42.96 34.90 8.33
N PRO A 690 42.69 35.88 9.23
CA PRO A 690 43.41 37.15 9.27
C PRO A 690 44.93 36.97 9.44
#